data_AF-D0LJ27-F1
#
_entry.id   AF-D0LJ27-F1
#
_cell.length_a   1.000
_cell.length_b   1.000
_cell.length_c   1.000
_cell.angle_alpha   90.00
_cell.angle_beta   90.00
_cell.angle_gamma   90.00
#
_symmetry.space_group_name_H-M   'P 1'
#
loop_
_entity.id
_entity.type
_entity.pdbx_description
1 polymer ?
#
loop_
_entity_poly.entity_id
_entity_poly.type
_entity_poly.pdbx_seq_one_letter_code
_entity_poly.pdbx_strand_id
1 'polypeptide(L)'
;MKRYLSLILMSVALGAAPAAALAQAELAAITDAGDDAADRIALVRENLRVHIDQQHAHTTLSQVYENRTDERLEGRYHLQVGEGARVSGFAYWNGEEKIVGEVFEKQTAAQVYEEVTGLNRDPGLLEREGEGAFSFRLFPIEASERKPVEVQWTQWLRREGQRVSYRVPVGHAQSVVQLAIDDERRITEVKSPTHTLALEGVGTEHVRVRATGRGSAGALELHYRVDGGDWALSAFVHRDAGHDAYLIANLATPPGLAATEIADKDVTLVLDRSGSMSGAPLARAKDAAKAVVARLGDGDRVNVMAFDDGVDALFLRPVPISAERRSQAVEYIDRLSDGGGTDLAGALAEALDAQHPSESEADTGSRPHVILFLTDGQSDSQATLQVARGDAGDARVFTIGVGDGVEKPLLARLASEKRGRFTFIASPSEIERKVSRLYSEIAAPVLVDLAVEVTGGDADVRLSRRYPRSVPDLYRGDELVITGRVRGDGPLTLSLRGERGGEPVAFTRVIDVPAQITRPWVGRMWAQARVDDLLEEIALFGETDELRDEVISLAVAYNFVTQYTSFLAIPESELTDSARDQLADARAQKQQILAAHKDAVALSRSNMPPGDPILKMRAPADAQQVTAYFPFGLVKDLDYDAHTEHWRVRFLVPKGVEDGSYEVKIVIVHADGTVEVARVPYVIDSAEPDFEVVVEELAGGALVRVVTAEPARLVTAAIVGAPAQRVELQDSGDGVHFEAFLPVAPGSYRLRVVVADDARNEADDELPLIISDLH
;
A
#
# COMPACT_ATOMS: atom_id res chain seq x y z
N MET A 1 62.82 13.79 28.95
CA MET A 1 62.81 15.07 28.21
C MET A 1 62.24 14.79 26.83
N LYS A 2 61.15 15.50 26.43
CA LYS A 2 60.36 15.40 25.17
C LYS A 2 59.47 14.14 25.04
N ARG A 3 58.17 14.15 25.41
CA ARG A 3 56.96 14.67 24.71
C ARG A 3 56.84 14.18 23.26
N TYR A 4 55.97 13.20 23.00
CA TYR A 4 54.96 13.26 21.93
C TYR A 4 53.73 12.44 22.37
N LEU A 5 52.59 13.11 22.27
CA LEU A 5 51.24 12.66 22.50
C LEU A 5 50.81 11.90 21.22
N SER A 6 50.41 10.64 21.32
CA SER A 6 49.68 9.95 20.25
C SER A 6 48.30 9.60 20.79
N LEU A 7 47.30 10.39 20.40
CA LEU A 7 45.90 10.02 20.49
C LEU A 7 45.71 8.76 19.65
N ILE A 8 45.29 7.67 20.29
CA ILE A 8 44.68 6.53 19.62
C ILE A 8 43.26 6.97 19.28
N LEU A 9 43.02 7.25 18.00
CA LEU A 9 41.66 7.46 17.48
C LEU A 9 40.89 6.15 17.69
N MET A 10 39.82 6.26 18.47
CA MET A 10 38.87 5.20 18.74
C MET A 10 38.13 4.88 17.44
N SER A 11 38.49 3.77 16.81
CA SER A 11 37.72 3.14 15.74
C SER A 11 36.35 2.75 16.30
N VAL A 12 35.32 3.54 15.99
CA VAL A 12 33.93 3.18 16.25
C VAL A 12 33.57 2.11 15.22
N ALA A 13 33.71 0.85 15.62
CA ALA A 13 33.13 -0.26 14.90
C ALA A 13 31.61 -0.07 14.83
N LEU A 14 31.04 -0.13 13.62
CA LEU A 14 29.62 -0.33 13.36
C LEU A 14 29.15 -1.61 14.05
N GLY A 15 28.84 -1.48 15.34
CA GLY A 15 28.05 -2.43 16.12
C GLY A 15 26.69 -1.79 16.36
N ALA A 16 25.86 -1.74 15.33
CA ALA A 16 24.48 -1.30 15.48
C ALA A 16 23.70 -2.34 16.30
N ALA A 17 23.31 -1.95 17.52
CA ALA A 17 22.28 -2.64 18.28
C ALA A 17 20.98 -2.71 17.46
N PRO A 18 20.13 -3.75 17.63
CA PRO A 18 18.90 -3.88 16.87
C PRO A 18 17.85 -2.92 17.44
N ALA A 19 17.92 -1.66 17.03
CA ALA A 19 16.76 -0.78 17.05
C ALA A 19 15.80 -1.31 15.98
N ALA A 20 14.54 -1.54 16.33
CA ALA A 20 13.47 -1.74 15.36
C ALA A 20 13.67 -0.73 14.22
N ALA A 21 13.89 -1.22 12.98
CA ALA A 21 14.38 -0.46 11.84
C ALA A 21 13.85 0.98 11.88
N LEU A 22 14.74 1.92 12.20
CA LEU A 22 14.35 3.33 12.28
C LEU A 22 13.82 3.73 10.91
N ALA A 23 12.65 4.36 10.87
CA ALA A 23 12.17 4.93 9.63
C ALA A 23 13.25 5.92 9.14
N GLN A 24 13.76 5.69 7.94
CA GLN A 24 14.93 6.38 7.39
C GLN A 24 14.66 6.79 5.94
N ALA A 25 15.22 7.93 5.53
CA ALA A 25 15.13 8.45 4.18
C ALA A 25 16.42 9.23 3.91
N GLU A 26 17.35 8.64 3.15
CA GLU A 26 18.71 9.15 3.00
C GLU A 26 19.25 8.91 1.60
N LEU A 27 20.03 9.87 1.07
CA LEU A 27 20.82 9.74 -0.15
C LEU A 27 22.31 9.73 0.21
N ALA A 28 23.01 8.64 -0.11
CA ALA A 28 24.44 8.50 0.14
C ALA A 28 25.22 8.33 -1.18
N ALA A 29 26.45 8.84 -1.25
CA ALA A 29 27.30 8.66 -2.43
C ALA A 29 27.70 7.19 -2.60
N ILE A 30 27.63 6.65 -3.83
CA ILE A 30 28.18 5.33 -4.15
C ILE A 30 29.68 5.50 -4.38
N THR A 31 30.51 4.97 -3.48
CA THR A 31 31.97 5.02 -3.59
C THR A 31 32.58 3.68 -3.14
N ASP A 32 33.77 3.34 -3.68
CA ASP A 32 34.54 2.17 -3.25
C ASP A 32 35.16 2.32 -1.84
N ALA A 33 35.06 3.51 -1.21
CA ALA A 33 35.64 3.84 0.08
C ALA A 33 34.56 3.99 1.16
N GLY A 34 34.37 2.95 1.96
CA GLY A 34 33.44 2.95 3.10
C GLY A 34 33.93 3.85 4.24
N ASP A 35 33.36 5.05 4.32
CA ASP A 35 32.97 5.82 5.52
C ASP A 35 32.81 7.33 5.22
N ASP A 36 33.36 7.85 4.10
CA ASP A 36 33.27 9.27 3.71
C ASP A 36 32.01 9.63 2.87
N ALA A 37 31.17 8.65 2.51
CA ALA A 37 30.09 8.81 1.52
C ALA A 37 28.94 9.73 1.95
N ALA A 38 28.61 9.78 3.25
CA ALA A 38 27.48 10.57 3.77
C ALA A 38 27.78 12.07 3.88
N ASP A 39 29.07 12.45 4.02
CA ASP A 39 29.47 13.86 4.08
C ASP A 39 29.57 14.52 2.69
N ARG A 40 29.65 13.70 1.62
CA ARG A 40 29.74 14.18 0.23
C ARG A 40 28.40 14.69 -0.30
N ILE A 41 27.29 14.05 0.09
CA ILE A 41 25.93 14.44 -0.31
C ILE A 41 25.13 14.76 0.94
N ALA A 42 24.82 16.04 1.16
CA ALA A 42 24.16 16.49 2.36
C ALA A 42 22.69 16.86 2.13
N LEU A 43 21.79 16.39 3.00
CA LEU A 43 20.41 16.86 3.04
C LEU A 43 20.36 18.31 3.53
N VAL A 44 19.93 19.25 2.68
CA VAL A 44 19.89 20.69 3.01
C VAL A 44 18.47 21.24 3.20
N ARG A 45 17.46 20.54 2.67
CA ARG A 45 16.05 20.93 2.83
C ARG A 45 15.16 19.70 2.76
N GLU A 46 14.11 19.71 3.57
CA GLU A 46 13.10 18.65 3.59
C GLU A 46 11.73 19.26 3.91
N ASN A 47 10.71 18.77 3.22
CA ASN A 47 9.31 19.07 3.47
C ASN A 47 8.51 17.77 3.41
N LEU A 48 7.67 17.54 4.41
CA LEU A 48 6.86 16.34 4.52
C LEU A 48 5.38 16.73 4.58
N ARG A 49 4.60 16.25 3.62
CA ARG A 49 3.15 16.41 3.57
C ARG A 49 2.47 15.08 3.76
N VAL A 50 1.51 15.01 4.67
CA VAL A 50 0.74 13.81 4.96
C VAL A 50 -0.74 14.13 4.83
N HIS A 51 -1.49 13.27 4.14
CA HIS A 51 -2.95 13.28 4.14
C HIS A 51 -3.43 11.92 4.62
N ILE A 52 -4.23 11.88 5.68
CA ILE A 52 -4.82 10.66 6.23
C ILE A 52 -6.32 10.74 5.99
N ASP A 53 -6.84 9.89 5.10
CA ASP A 53 -8.27 9.67 4.92
C ASP A 53 -8.65 8.37 5.65
N GLN A 54 -9.40 8.51 6.74
CA GLN A 54 -9.70 7.48 7.74
C GLN A 54 -8.42 6.95 8.42
N GLN A 55 -7.90 5.84 7.90
CA GLN A 55 -6.65 5.20 8.33
C GLN A 55 -5.70 5.03 7.14
N HIS A 56 -6.06 5.48 5.94
CA HIS A 56 -5.19 5.42 4.77
C HIS A 56 -4.35 6.71 4.69
N ALA A 57 -3.07 6.60 5.03
CA ALA A 57 -2.10 7.68 4.92
C ALA A 57 -1.51 7.71 3.50
N HIS A 58 -1.56 8.87 2.86
CA HIS A 58 -0.75 9.22 1.70
C HIS A 58 0.30 10.24 2.14
N THR A 59 1.57 9.96 1.86
CA THR A 59 2.69 10.80 2.29
C THR A 59 3.57 11.18 1.13
N THR A 60 3.90 12.47 1.04
CA THR A 60 4.84 13.04 0.08
C THR A 60 6.02 13.64 0.84
N LEU A 61 7.21 13.09 0.61
CA LEU A 61 8.47 13.58 1.13
C LEU A 61 9.24 14.26 0.00
N SER A 62 9.47 15.57 0.12
CA SER A 62 10.29 16.34 -0.82
C SER A 62 11.59 16.73 -0.12
N GLN A 63 12.72 16.32 -0.67
CA GLN A 63 14.06 16.56 -0.13
C GLN A 63 14.94 17.25 -1.16
N VAL A 64 15.91 18.04 -0.70
CA VAL A 64 16.97 18.61 -1.54
C VAL A 64 18.30 18.22 -0.95
N TYR A 65 19.10 17.53 -1.75
CA TYR A 65 20.46 17.13 -1.41
C TYR A 65 21.47 18.03 -2.12
N GLU A 66 22.61 18.30 -1.50
CA GLU A 66 23.70 19.10 -2.06
C GLU A 66 24.95 18.23 -2.16
N ASN A 67 25.51 18.10 -3.37
CA ASN A 67 26.84 17.54 -3.57
C ASN A 67 27.87 18.57 -3.10
N ARG A 68 28.55 18.31 -1.99
CA ARG A 68 29.53 19.21 -1.38
C ARG A 68 30.93 19.09 -1.96
N THR A 69 31.08 18.30 -3.03
CA THR A 69 32.36 18.06 -3.68
C THR A 69 32.45 18.79 -5.02
N ASP A 70 33.67 18.89 -5.52
CA ASP A 70 34.01 19.38 -6.86
C ASP A 70 33.96 18.28 -7.93
N GLU A 71 33.57 17.06 -7.55
CA GLU A 71 33.44 15.90 -8.42
C GLU A 71 31.96 15.58 -8.67
N ARG A 72 31.69 15.01 -9.84
CA ARG A 72 30.39 14.42 -10.15
C ARG A 72 30.23 13.09 -9.41
N LEU A 73 29.09 12.89 -8.77
CA LEU A 73 28.81 11.72 -7.94
C LEU A 73 27.65 10.88 -8.50
N GLU A 74 27.63 9.62 -8.11
CA GLU A 74 26.45 8.75 -8.11
C GLU A 74 25.94 8.65 -6.68
N GLY A 75 24.63 8.74 -6.48
CA GLY A 75 23.99 8.57 -5.19
C GLY A 75 23.05 7.36 -5.16
N ARG A 76 22.94 6.71 -4.00
CA ARG A 76 21.89 5.73 -3.71
C ARG A 76 20.97 6.28 -2.64
N TYR A 77 19.71 6.44 -2.98
CA TYR A 77 18.66 6.79 -2.04
C TYR A 77 18.12 5.52 -1.39
N HIS A 78 17.95 5.53 -0.08
CA HIS A 78 17.31 4.48 0.70
C HIS A 78 16.12 5.05 1.46
N LEU A 79 14.97 4.39 1.34
CA LEU A 79 13.74 4.69 2.06
C LEU A 79 13.31 3.48 2.89
N GLN A 80 13.16 3.68 4.19
CA GLN A 80 12.57 2.73 5.14
C GLN A 80 11.34 3.39 5.78
N VAL A 81 10.13 2.98 5.39
CA VAL A 81 8.84 3.59 5.83
C VAL A 81 7.99 2.66 6.70
N GLY A 82 8.45 1.43 6.93
CA GLY A 82 7.84 0.48 7.85
C GLY A 82 6.84 -0.49 7.19
N GLU A 83 6.34 -1.43 7.99
CA GLU A 83 5.47 -2.53 7.54
C GLU A 83 4.17 -2.04 6.90
N GLY A 84 3.73 -2.68 5.83
CA GLY A 84 2.51 -2.31 5.10
C GLY A 84 2.58 -1.03 4.26
N ALA A 85 3.69 -0.28 4.28
CA ALA A 85 3.89 0.86 3.40
C ALA A 85 4.25 0.42 1.97
N ARG A 86 3.81 1.20 0.98
CA ARG A 86 4.09 0.97 -0.44
C ARG A 86 4.43 2.29 -1.13
N VAL A 87 5.58 2.35 -1.81
CA VAL A 87 5.92 3.49 -2.66
C VAL A 87 4.91 3.60 -3.80
N SER A 88 4.32 4.77 -3.94
CA SER A 88 3.27 5.09 -4.90
C SER A 88 3.73 6.06 -5.98
N GLY A 89 4.88 6.72 -5.78
CA GLY A 89 5.43 7.67 -6.73
C GLY A 89 6.85 8.07 -6.37
N PHE A 90 7.61 8.44 -7.39
CA PHE A 90 8.97 8.92 -7.27
C PHE A 90 9.20 9.99 -8.34
N ALA A 91 9.95 11.03 -7.99
CA ALA A 91 10.42 12.01 -8.95
C ALA A 91 11.76 12.61 -8.52
N TYR A 92 12.53 13.08 -9.47
CA TYR A 92 13.70 13.92 -9.23
C TYR A 92 13.72 15.06 -10.26
N TRP A 93 14.59 16.03 -10.05
CA TRP A 93 14.76 17.14 -10.98
C TRP A 93 16.09 17.05 -11.71
N ASN A 94 16.04 17.29 -13.02
CA ASN A 94 17.22 17.54 -13.84
C ASN A 94 17.17 18.99 -14.34
N GLY A 95 17.97 19.86 -13.73
CA GLY A 95 17.80 21.31 -13.87
C GLY A 95 16.40 21.75 -13.40
N GLU A 96 15.61 22.34 -14.30
CA GLU A 96 14.24 22.79 -14.02
C GLU A 96 13.17 21.72 -14.34
N GLU A 97 13.55 20.64 -15.04
CA GLU A 97 12.62 19.60 -15.47
C GLU A 97 12.37 18.60 -14.34
N LYS A 98 11.09 18.34 -14.03
CA LYS A 98 10.69 17.28 -13.09
C LYS A 98 10.55 15.96 -13.84
N ILE A 99 11.42 15.00 -13.53
CA ILE A 99 11.38 13.65 -14.07
C ILE A 99 10.55 12.79 -13.14
N VAL A 100 9.37 12.36 -13.61
CA VAL A 100 8.44 11.53 -12.83
C VAL A 100 8.65 10.06 -13.18
N GLY A 101 8.81 9.24 -12.15
CA GLY A 101 8.91 7.80 -12.29
C GLY A 101 7.59 7.16 -12.69
N GLU A 102 7.66 6.23 -13.62
CA GLU A 102 6.55 5.41 -14.08
C GLU A 102 6.79 3.93 -13.75
N VAL A 103 5.76 3.22 -13.29
CA VAL A 103 5.86 1.76 -13.09
C VAL A 103 5.75 1.03 -14.42
N PHE A 104 6.72 0.16 -14.69
CA PHE A 104 6.71 -0.78 -15.81
C PHE A 104 7.11 -2.18 -15.32
N GLU A 105 7.02 -3.17 -16.23
CA GLU A 105 7.65 -4.47 -16.01
C GLU A 105 9.16 -4.29 -15.78
N LYS A 106 9.69 -5.01 -14.79
CA LYS A 106 11.07 -4.89 -14.33
C LYS A 106 12.08 -5.17 -15.44
N GLN A 107 11.82 -6.17 -16.29
CA GLN A 107 12.72 -6.52 -17.39
C GLN A 107 12.83 -5.36 -18.40
N THR A 108 11.69 -4.82 -18.83
CA THR A 108 11.64 -3.67 -19.74
C THR A 108 12.29 -2.44 -19.13
N ALA A 109 11.99 -2.14 -17.86
CA ALA A 109 12.61 -1.01 -17.16
C ALA A 109 14.13 -1.15 -17.05
N ALA A 110 14.64 -2.35 -16.75
CA ALA A 110 16.08 -2.64 -16.69
C ALA A 110 16.75 -2.49 -18.05
N GLN A 111 16.13 -2.97 -19.14
CA GLN A 111 16.67 -2.84 -20.50
C GLN A 111 16.81 -1.38 -20.92
N VAL A 112 15.76 -0.56 -20.75
CA VAL A 112 15.81 0.87 -21.06
C VAL A 112 16.87 1.57 -20.19
N TYR A 113 16.95 1.20 -18.91
CA TYR A 113 17.95 1.75 -17.97
C TYR A 113 19.39 1.42 -18.37
N GLU A 114 19.69 0.16 -18.69
CA GLU A 114 21.03 -0.30 -19.08
C GLU A 114 21.50 0.35 -20.39
N GLU A 115 20.59 0.51 -21.36
CA GLU A 115 20.90 1.16 -22.63
C GLU A 115 21.26 2.64 -22.44
N VAL A 116 20.57 3.35 -21.54
CA VAL A 116 20.83 4.77 -21.23
C VAL A 116 22.09 4.93 -20.35
N THR A 117 22.25 4.11 -19.30
CA THR A 117 23.43 4.19 -18.40
C THR A 117 24.74 3.78 -19.07
N GLY A 118 24.72 2.82 -20.00
CA GLY A 118 25.88 2.45 -20.81
C GLY A 118 26.48 3.61 -21.62
N LEU A 119 25.74 4.73 -21.74
CA LEU A 119 26.14 5.95 -22.42
C LEU A 119 26.59 7.08 -21.48
N ASN A 120 26.76 6.85 -20.17
CA ASN A 120 26.96 7.88 -19.13
C ASN A 120 25.81 8.92 -19.08
N ARG A 121 24.56 8.49 -19.22
CA ARG A 121 23.35 9.33 -19.17
C ARG A 121 22.48 9.01 -17.96
N ASP A 122 21.39 9.78 -17.77
CA ASP A 122 20.69 10.00 -16.50
C ASP A 122 19.40 9.16 -16.32
N PRO A 123 19.46 7.93 -15.74
CA PRO A 123 18.24 7.28 -15.30
C PRO A 123 18.20 6.97 -13.80
N GLY A 124 17.00 7.08 -13.23
CA GLY A 124 16.66 6.56 -11.90
C GLY A 124 15.85 5.27 -12.01
N LEU A 125 16.27 4.23 -11.29
CA LEU A 125 15.54 2.95 -11.16
C LEU A 125 15.22 2.73 -9.68
N LEU A 126 13.94 2.60 -9.34
CA LEU A 126 13.50 2.28 -7.97
C LEU A 126 13.11 0.81 -7.87
N GLU A 127 13.72 0.13 -6.90
CA GLU A 127 13.49 -1.28 -6.60
C GLU A 127 13.11 -1.48 -5.14
N ARG A 128 12.44 -2.61 -4.87
CA ARG A 128 12.13 -3.06 -3.52
C ARG A 128 13.29 -3.88 -2.97
N GLU A 129 13.88 -3.44 -1.85
CA GLU A 129 14.94 -4.18 -1.14
C GLU A 129 14.36 -5.13 -0.08
N GLY A 130 13.14 -4.87 0.37
CA GLY A 130 12.46 -5.64 1.40
C GLY A 130 11.12 -5.02 1.75
N GLU A 131 10.50 -5.51 2.82
CA GLU A 131 9.22 -4.97 3.26
C GLU A 131 9.37 -3.55 3.81
N GLY A 132 8.67 -2.60 3.21
CA GLY A 132 8.77 -1.19 3.57
C GLY A 132 10.13 -0.54 3.27
N ALA A 133 10.99 -1.24 2.53
CA ALA A 133 12.36 -0.85 2.20
C ALA A 133 12.51 -0.69 0.68
N PHE A 134 12.94 0.48 0.25
CA PHE A 134 13.08 0.83 -1.16
C PHE A 134 14.42 1.52 -1.38
N SER A 135 15.04 1.28 -2.54
CA SER A 135 16.20 2.04 -2.95
C SER A 135 16.11 2.46 -4.41
N PHE A 136 16.78 3.56 -4.73
CA PHE A 136 16.98 3.98 -6.10
C PHE A 136 18.33 4.65 -6.29
N ARG A 137 18.86 4.54 -7.50
CA ARG A 137 20.11 5.21 -7.88
C ARG A 137 19.78 6.56 -8.52
N LEU A 138 20.58 7.56 -8.19
CA LEU A 138 20.56 8.89 -8.77
C LEU A 138 21.93 9.14 -9.39
N PHE A 139 21.97 9.21 -10.71
CA PHE A 139 23.15 9.58 -11.45
C PHE A 139 22.74 10.48 -12.62
N PRO A 140 23.55 11.50 -12.95
CA PRO A 140 24.63 12.09 -12.17
C PRO A 140 24.09 13.08 -11.13
N ILE A 141 24.92 13.33 -10.12
CA ILE A 141 24.81 14.48 -9.22
C ILE A 141 26.06 15.33 -9.45
N GLU A 142 25.91 16.40 -10.22
CA GLU A 142 27.01 17.27 -10.63
C GLU A 142 27.69 17.95 -9.44
N ALA A 143 28.94 18.39 -9.64
CA ALA A 143 29.70 19.10 -8.62
C ALA A 143 28.94 20.33 -8.11
N SER A 144 28.80 20.49 -6.79
CA SER A 144 28.02 21.57 -6.18
C SER A 144 26.53 21.62 -6.56
N GLU A 145 25.99 20.58 -7.21
CA GLU A 145 24.57 20.50 -7.58
C GLU A 145 23.70 20.37 -6.34
N ARG A 146 22.56 21.06 -6.36
CA ARG A 146 21.43 20.76 -5.48
C ARG A 146 20.46 19.89 -6.24
N LYS A 147 20.26 18.65 -5.78
CA LYS A 147 19.40 17.64 -6.39
C LYS A 147 18.08 17.53 -5.61
N PRO A 148 16.96 18.08 -6.12
CA PRO A 148 15.64 17.84 -5.57
C PRO A 148 15.16 16.42 -5.87
N VAL A 149 14.54 15.80 -4.87
CA VAL A 149 14.00 14.45 -4.91
C VAL A 149 12.65 14.45 -4.22
N GLU A 150 11.68 13.74 -4.77
CA GLU A 150 10.35 13.55 -4.20
C GLU A 150 9.99 12.07 -4.19
N VAL A 151 9.55 11.58 -3.04
CA VAL A 151 9.05 10.21 -2.89
C VAL A 151 7.66 10.25 -2.27
N GLN A 152 6.77 9.41 -2.79
CA GLN A 152 5.42 9.27 -2.30
C GLN A 152 5.15 7.82 -1.89
N TRP A 153 4.45 7.62 -0.79
CA TRP A 153 4.01 6.30 -0.36
C TRP A 153 2.62 6.34 0.28
N THR A 154 1.99 5.18 0.30
CA THR A 154 0.71 4.94 0.98
C THR A 154 0.87 3.89 2.09
N GLN A 155 0.11 4.01 3.17
CA GLN A 155 0.08 3.04 4.25
C GLN A 155 -1.28 3.00 4.96
N TRP A 156 -1.76 1.80 5.28
CA TRP A 156 -2.86 1.63 6.23
C TRP A 156 -2.33 1.73 7.67
N LEU A 157 -2.78 2.75 8.39
CA LEU A 157 -2.40 3.01 9.76
C LEU A 157 -3.16 2.08 10.70
N ARG A 158 -2.41 1.26 11.43
CA ARG A 158 -2.98 0.34 12.42
C ARG A 158 -3.66 1.11 13.55
N ARG A 159 -4.86 0.65 13.92
CA ARG A 159 -5.64 1.16 15.05
C ARG A 159 -5.67 0.18 16.21
N GLU A 160 -5.48 0.69 17.42
CA GLU A 160 -5.63 -0.03 18.68
C GLU A 160 -6.80 0.60 19.46
N GLY A 161 -7.96 -0.05 19.43
CA GLY A 161 -9.23 0.52 19.90
C GLY A 161 -9.55 1.87 19.23
N GLN A 162 -9.37 2.96 19.97
CA GLN A 162 -9.62 4.33 19.48
C GLN A 162 -8.35 5.05 19.04
N ARG A 163 -7.15 4.49 19.27
CA ARG A 163 -5.88 5.14 18.97
C ARG A 163 -5.34 4.68 17.62
N VAL A 164 -5.07 5.61 16.72
CA VAL A 164 -4.33 5.36 15.48
C VAL A 164 -2.92 5.93 15.62
N SER A 165 -1.93 5.21 15.10
CA SER A 165 -0.52 5.61 15.19
C SER A 165 0.13 5.66 13.82
N TYR A 166 0.92 6.70 13.57
CA TYR A 166 1.73 6.84 12.38
C TYR A 166 3.17 7.21 12.73
N ARG A 167 4.14 6.59 12.05
CA ARG A 167 5.56 6.89 12.19
C ARG A 167 6.14 7.17 10.81
N VAL A 168 6.78 8.33 10.65
CA VAL A 168 7.38 8.76 9.37
C VAL A 168 8.81 9.24 9.54
N PRO A 169 9.69 8.97 8.56
CA PRO A 169 11.05 9.47 8.60
C PRO A 169 11.08 11.00 8.49
N VAL A 170 11.92 11.64 9.30
CA VAL A 170 12.25 13.07 9.21
C VAL A 170 13.76 13.19 9.34
N GLY A 171 14.44 13.42 8.22
CA GLY A 171 15.90 13.41 8.12
C GLY A 171 16.54 14.74 8.51
N HIS A 172 15.78 15.84 8.48
CA HIS A 172 16.33 17.18 8.75
C HIS A 172 15.70 17.81 10.01
N ALA A 173 16.53 18.27 10.95
CA ALA A 173 16.08 18.73 12.27
C ALA A 173 15.16 19.97 12.24
N GLN A 174 15.23 20.77 11.17
CA GLN A 174 14.40 21.97 10.97
C GLN A 174 13.20 21.74 10.05
N SER A 175 12.91 20.48 9.68
CA SER A 175 11.76 20.16 8.83
C SER A 175 10.45 20.62 9.47
N VAL A 176 9.60 21.20 8.63
CA VAL A 176 8.20 21.45 8.97
C VAL A 176 7.39 20.34 8.33
N VAL A 177 6.65 19.60 9.14
CA VAL A 177 5.73 18.56 8.64
C VAL A 177 4.31 19.12 8.66
N GLN A 178 3.62 19.02 7.54
CA GLN A 178 2.22 19.37 7.41
C GLN A 178 1.39 18.09 7.29
N LEU A 179 0.37 17.93 8.14
CA LEU A 179 -0.53 16.79 8.10
C LEU A 179 -1.98 17.27 8.08
N ALA A 180 -2.82 16.57 7.32
CA ALA A 180 -4.26 16.67 7.36
C ALA A 180 -4.83 15.29 7.68
N ILE A 181 -5.77 15.23 8.63
CA ILE A 181 -6.45 14.02 9.07
C ILE A 181 -7.94 14.24 8.85
N ASP A 182 -8.54 13.42 8.00
CA ASP A 182 -9.97 13.40 7.71
C ASP A 182 -10.51 12.03 8.13
N ASP A 183 -11.43 11.97 9.10
CA ASP A 183 -12.05 10.72 9.56
C ASP A 183 -13.56 10.92 9.70
N GLU A 184 -14.37 9.91 9.34
CA GLU A 184 -15.83 9.95 9.53
C GLU A 184 -16.21 10.03 11.02
N ARG A 185 -15.25 9.82 11.92
CA ARG A 185 -15.40 9.94 13.37
C ARG A 185 -14.67 11.18 13.86
N ARG A 186 -15.23 11.78 14.91
CA ARG A 186 -14.63 12.93 15.57
C ARG A 186 -13.25 12.62 16.14
N ILE A 187 -12.25 13.42 15.78
CA ILE A 187 -10.87 13.29 16.26
C ILE A 187 -10.75 14.02 17.60
N THR A 188 -10.57 13.27 18.69
CA THR A 188 -10.63 13.80 20.05
C THR A 188 -9.30 14.23 20.63
N GLU A 189 -8.21 13.70 20.09
CA GLU A 189 -6.87 13.98 20.58
C GLU A 189 -5.86 13.77 19.45
N VAL A 190 -4.84 14.64 19.38
CA VAL A 190 -3.67 14.46 18.53
C VAL A 190 -2.43 14.81 19.33
N LYS A 191 -1.46 13.89 19.39
CA LYS A 191 -0.24 14.03 20.19
C LYS A 191 0.97 13.47 19.46
N SER A 192 2.14 13.99 19.80
CA SER A 192 3.42 13.46 19.36
C SER A 192 4.43 13.45 20.51
N PRO A 193 5.05 12.30 20.83
CA PRO A 193 6.15 12.25 21.79
C PRO A 193 7.42 12.90 21.22
N THR A 194 7.63 12.86 19.90
CA THR A 194 8.88 13.29 19.26
C THR A 194 8.85 14.74 18.76
N HIS A 195 7.69 15.28 18.41
CA HIS A 195 7.56 16.61 17.82
C HIS A 195 6.66 17.55 18.64
N THR A 196 6.83 18.85 18.44
CA THR A 196 5.89 19.86 18.93
C THR A 196 4.83 20.11 17.85
N LEU A 197 3.55 20.08 18.25
CA LEU A 197 2.42 20.17 17.34
C LEU A 197 1.68 21.50 17.51
N ALA A 198 1.41 22.19 16.41
CA ALA A 198 0.34 23.17 16.30
C ALA A 198 -0.86 22.51 15.60
N LEU A 199 -2.04 22.61 16.22
CA LEU A 199 -3.23 21.85 15.84
C LEU A 199 -4.39 22.80 15.54
N GLU A 200 -5.15 22.51 14.50
CA GLU A 200 -6.40 23.19 14.15
C GLU A 200 -7.49 22.15 13.92
N GLY A 201 -8.71 22.40 14.42
CA GLY A 201 -9.86 21.51 14.20
C GLY A 201 -9.97 20.30 15.14
N VAL A 202 -9.19 20.22 16.23
CA VAL A 202 -9.33 19.13 17.22
C VAL A 202 -10.73 19.13 17.82
N GLY A 203 -11.34 17.95 17.92
CA GLY A 203 -12.74 17.78 18.29
C GLY A 203 -13.70 17.82 17.10
N THR A 204 -13.20 17.79 15.87
CA THR A 204 -13.98 17.69 14.62
C THR A 204 -13.52 16.47 13.80
N GLU A 205 -14.14 16.25 12.64
CA GLU A 205 -13.79 15.20 11.66
C GLU A 205 -12.53 15.54 10.83
N HIS A 206 -12.07 16.79 10.90
CA HIS A 206 -10.96 17.32 10.09
C HIS A 206 -9.93 18.02 10.99
N VAL A 207 -8.70 17.50 11.05
CA VAL A 207 -7.61 18.11 11.83
C VAL A 207 -6.42 18.45 10.95
N ARG A 208 -5.99 19.70 11.00
CA ARG A 208 -4.70 20.12 10.44
C ARG A 208 -3.65 20.16 11.52
N VAL A 209 -2.48 19.61 11.20
CA VAL A 209 -1.34 19.50 12.09
C VAL A 209 -0.13 20.12 11.42
N ARG A 210 0.54 21.03 12.12
CA ARG A 210 1.90 21.45 11.79
C ARG A 210 2.83 20.93 12.87
N ALA A 211 3.71 19.99 12.52
CA ALA A 211 4.70 19.43 13.43
C ALA A 211 6.09 20.02 13.17
N THR A 212 6.82 20.30 14.25
CA THR A 212 8.19 20.82 14.21
C THR A 212 9.08 20.00 15.15
N GLY A 213 10.29 19.69 14.69
CA GLY A 213 11.27 18.90 15.44
C GLY A 213 11.72 19.61 16.72
N ARG A 214 12.13 18.84 17.74
CA ARG A 214 12.66 19.36 19.02
C ARG A 214 14.18 19.50 19.01
N GLY A 215 14.75 19.93 17.88
CA GLY A 215 16.19 20.21 17.74
C GLY A 215 17.07 19.02 17.33
N SER A 216 16.50 17.87 16.99
CA SER A 216 17.20 16.74 16.37
C SER A 216 16.39 16.15 15.23
N ALA A 217 17.08 15.61 14.22
CA ALA A 217 16.46 14.73 13.23
C ALA A 217 15.97 13.44 13.90
N GLY A 218 15.00 12.77 13.29
CA GLY A 218 14.41 11.55 13.82
C GLY A 218 12.92 11.43 13.50
N ALA A 219 12.42 10.21 13.46
CA ALA A 219 11.06 9.94 13.01
C ALA A 219 9.99 10.75 13.77
N LEU A 220 9.02 11.31 13.03
CA LEU A 220 7.80 11.83 13.63
C LEU A 220 6.93 10.66 14.04
N GLU A 221 6.58 10.61 15.32
CA GLU A 221 5.59 9.70 15.87
C GLU A 221 4.31 10.50 16.13
N LEU A 222 3.25 10.19 15.42
CA LEU A 222 1.93 10.81 15.56
C LEU A 222 0.98 9.78 16.15
N HIS A 223 0.25 10.17 17.20
CA HIS A 223 -0.86 9.40 17.72
C HIS A 223 -2.10 10.29 17.73
N TYR A 224 -3.20 9.80 17.16
CA TYR A 224 -4.49 10.46 17.28
C TYR A 224 -5.55 9.49 17.79
N ARG A 225 -6.59 10.05 18.40
CA ARG A 225 -7.75 9.30 18.88
C ARG A 225 -8.99 9.72 18.14
N VAL A 226 -9.81 8.74 17.79
CA VAL A 226 -11.13 8.94 17.19
C VAL A 226 -12.22 8.47 18.15
N ASP A 227 -13.35 9.16 18.16
CA ASP A 227 -14.53 8.72 18.89
C ASP A 227 -15.11 7.44 18.28
N GLY A 228 -15.76 6.63 19.12
CA GLY A 228 -16.41 5.40 18.70
C GLY A 228 -16.56 4.41 19.83
N GLY A 229 -17.51 3.48 19.70
CA GLY A 229 -17.61 2.36 20.62
C GLY A 229 -16.37 1.49 20.59
N ASP A 230 -16.11 0.79 21.70
CA ASP A 230 -14.99 -0.14 21.86
C ASP A 230 -14.90 -1.20 20.74
N TRP A 231 -16.03 -1.52 20.11
CA TRP A 231 -16.16 -2.49 19.01
C TRP A 231 -16.76 -1.86 17.74
N ALA A 232 -16.16 -0.78 17.24
CA ALA A 232 -16.65 -0.10 16.04
C ALA A 232 -16.15 -0.78 14.74
N LEU A 233 -17.04 -1.55 14.10
CA LEU A 233 -16.88 -2.02 12.73
C LEU A 233 -16.96 -0.82 11.78
N SER A 234 -15.90 -0.60 11.00
CA SER A 234 -15.84 0.43 9.98
C SER A 234 -15.79 -0.20 8.60
N ALA A 235 -16.37 0.48 7.61
CA ALA A 235 -16.44 -0.03 6.25
C ALA A 235 -16.48 1.12 5.25
N PHE A 236 -15.69 0.98 4.18
CA PHE A 236 -15.52 1.97 3.13
C PHE A 236 -15.67 1.30 1.78
N VAL A 237 -16.38 1.97 0.88
CA VAL A 237 -16.67 1.46 -0.45
C VAL A 237 -16.20 2.42 -1.54
N HIS A 238 -15.77 1.85 -2.65
CA HIS A 238 -15.50 2.55 -3.89
C HIS A 238 -16.19 1.80 -5.02
N ARG A 239 -16.89 2.51 -5.89
CA ARG A 239 -17.56 1.90 -7.03
C ARG A 239 -17.52 2.84 -8.22
N ASP A 240 -17.04 2.34 -9.34
CA ASP A 240 -17.19 2.98 -10.63
C ASP A 240 -18.50 2.55 -11.31
N ALA A 241 -19.04 3.43 -12.14
CA ALA A 241 -20.30 3.17 -12.83
C ALA A 241 -20.25 1.84 -13.61
N GLY A 242 -21.26 0.99 -13.41
CA GLY A 242 -21.39 -0.30 -14.10
C GLY A 242 -20.45 -1.41 -13.61
N HIS A 243 -19.73 -1.22 -12.51
CA HIS A 243 -18.84 -2.23 -11.93
C HIS A 243 -19.30 -2.67 -10.52
N ASP A 244 -18.80 -3.80 -10.04
CA ASP A 244 -18.92 -4.18 -8.63
C ASP A 244 -18.15 -3.18 -7.76
N ALA A 245 -18.56 -3.03 -6.50
CA ALA A 245 -17.90 -2.16 -5.54
C ALA A 245 -16.67 -2.84 -4.91
N TYR A 246 -15.63 -2.06 -4.63
CA TYR A 246 -14.59 -2.42 -3.67
C TYR A 246 -15.07 -2.15 -2.26
N LEU A 247 -14.67 -3.01 -1.34
CA LEU A 247 -14.95 -2.90 0.09
C LEU A 247 -13.63 -3.01 0.86
N ILE A 248 -13.44 -2.12 1.82
CA ILE A 248 -12.58 -2.35 2.99
C ILE A 248 -13.49 -2.38 4.21
N ALA A 249 -13.31 -3.37 5.06
CA ALA A 249 -13.91 -3.43 6.39
C ALA A 249 -12.81 -3.61 7.44
N ASN A 250 -12.93 -2.92 8.57
CA ASN A 250 -11.98 -3.11 9.67
C ASN A 250 -12.64 -3.11 11.04
N LEU A 251 -12.13 -3.98 11.91
CA LEU A 251 -12.51 -4.09 13.31
C LEU A 251 -11.25 -4.09 14.17
N ALA A 252 -11.14 -3.11 15.07
CA ALA A 252 -10.07 -3.04 16.05
C ALA A 252 -10.57 -3.53 17.41
N THR A 253 -9.73 -4.28 18.11
CA THR A 253 -10.03 -4.73 19.48
C THR A 253 -9.80 -3.58 20.48
N PRO A 254 -10.67 -3.44 21.49
CA PRO A 254 -10.52 -2.42 22.53
C PRO A 254 -9.39 -2.76 23.53
N PRO A 255 -8.57 -1.77 23.95
CA PRO A 255 -7.40 -2.01 24.79
C PRO A 255 -7.74 -2.41 26.25
N GLY A 256 -8.96 -2.06 26.71
CA GLY A 256 -9.41 -2.24 28.10
C GLY A 256 -10.15 -3.55 28.37
N LEU A 257 -10.16 -4.51 27.45
CA LEU A 257 -10.80 -5.80 27.66
C LEU A 257 -10.12 -6.50 28.84
N ALA A 258 -10.87 -6.70 29.94
CA ALA A 258 -10.38 -7.47 31.07
C ALA A 258 -9.87 -8.83 30.56
N ALA A 259 -8.67 -9.23 31.01
CA ALA A 259 -8.21 -10.62 30.89
C ALA A 259 -9.05 -11.47 31.85
N THR A 260 -10.37 -11.45 31.71
CA THR A 260 -11.27 -12.28 32.49
C THR A 260 -11.15 -13.67 31.92
N GLU A 261 -10.20 -14.39 32.55
CA GLU A 261 -9.87 -15.80 32.46
C GLU A 261 -9.03 -16.17 31.22
N ILE A 262 -7.69 -16.06 31.39
CA ILE A 262 -6.75 -16.81 30.54
C ILE A 262 -7.18 -18.27 30.66
N ALA A 263 -7.80 -18.81 29.61
CA ALA A 263 -8.20 -20.20 29.60
C ALA A 263 -6.94 -21.07 29.70
N ASP A 264 -7.00 -22.09 30.55
CA ASP A 264 -6.01 -23.15 30.51
C ASP A 264 -5.97 -23.73 29.10
N LYS A 265 -4.76 -23.98 28.59
CA LYS A 265 -4.55 -24.37 27.19
C LYS A 265 -3.69 -25.62 27.09
N ASP A 266 -3.83 -26.28 25.97
CA ASP A 266 -3.04 -27.43 25.60
C ASP A 266 -2.01 -26.98 24.56
N VAL A 267 -0.73 -26.99 24.94
CA VAL A 267 0.36 -26.47 24.12
C VAL A 267 1.27 -27.59 23.66
N THR A 268 1.41 -27.76 22.35
CA THR A 268 2.38 -28.69 21.74
C THR A 268 3.45 -27.90 21.00
N LEU A 269 4.69 -27.99 21.48
CA LEU A 269 5.86 -27.43 20.82
C LEU A 269 6.39 -28.45 19.80
N VAL A 270 6.54 -28.07 18.54
CA VAL A 270 7.06 -28.94 17.47
C VAL A 270 8.35 -28.33 16.95
N LEU A 271 9.49 -28.94 17.30
CA LEU A 271 10.82 -28.43 16.98
C LEU A 271 11.41 -29.15 15.78
N ASP A 272 11.78 -28.38 14.77
CA ASP A 272 12.53 -28.87 13.64
C ASP A 272 13.98 -29.16 14.06
N ARG A 273 14.43 -30.37 13.79
CA ARG A 273 15.81 -30.81 13.99
C ARG A 273 16.46 -31.29 12.69
N SER A 274 15.96 -30.89 11.53
CA SER A 274 16.56 -31.20 10.23
C SER A 274 17.97 -30.63 10.07
N GLY A 275 18.70 -31.10 9.06
CA GLY A 275 20.08 -30.67 8.79
C GLY A 275 20.24 -29.16 8.55
N SER A 276 19.23 -28.48 7.99
CA SER A 276 19.26 -27.03 7.76
C SER A 276 19.18 -26.22 9.06
N MET A 277 18.64 -26.83 10.12
CA MET A 277 18.59 -26.24 11.45
C MET A 277 19.94 -26.30 12.19
N SER A 278 20.96 -26.97 11.64
CA SER A 278 22.24 -27.19 12.32
C SER A 278 22.92 -25.88 12.77
N GLY A 279 23.49 -25.90 13.97
CA GLY A 279 24.18 -24.76 14.57
C GLY A 279 23.26 -23.70 15.16
N ALA A 280 23.35 -22.46 14.66
CA ALA A 280 22.68 -21.30 15.26
C ALA A 280 21.13 -21.35 15.19
N PRO A 281 20.49 -21.82 14.09
CA PRO A 281 19.03 -21.92 14.03
C PRO A 281 18.45 -22.85 15.09
N LEU A 282 18.97 -24.08 15.24
CA LEU A 282 18.53 -25.03 16.27
C LEU A 282 18.75 -24.48 17.68
N ALA A 283 19.89 -23.83 17.95
CA ALA A 283 20.12 -23.19 19.24
C ALA A 283 19.05 -22.13 19.57
N ARG A 284 18.71 -21.28 18.59
CA ARG A 284 17.66 -20.26 18.73
C ARG A 284 16.27 -20.88 18.88
N ALA A 285 15.96 -21.95 18.15
CA ALA A 285 14.70 -22.68 18.29
C ALA A 285 14.57 -23.29 19.69
N LYS A 286 15.63 -23.91 20.21
CA LYS A 286 15.66 -24.40 21.60
C LYS A 286 15.44 -23.29 22.62
N ASP A 287 16.08 -22.14 22.44
CA ASP A 287 15.94 -21.01 23.36
C ASP A 287 14.52 -20.42 23.32
N ALA A 288 13.93 -20.31 22.13
CA ALA A 288 12.53 -19.89 21.96
C ALA A 288 11.56 -20.90 22.60
N ALA A 289 11.76 -22.21 22.38
CA ALA A 289 10.94 -23.25 22.98
C ALA A 289 11.02 -23.24 24.51
N LYS A 290 12.23 -23.12 25.07
CA LYS A 290 12.42 -22.97 26.53
C LYS A 290 11.76 -21.70 27.07
N ALA A 291 11.81 -20.60 26.33
CA ALA A 291 11.12 -19.36 26.69
C ALA A 291 9.59 -19.50 26.71
N VAL A 292 9.02 -20.34 25.82
CA VAL A 292 7.58 -20.69 25.84
C VAL A 292 7.28 -21.57 27.05
N VAL A 293 8.04 -22.67 27.24
CA VAL A 293 7.86 -23.58 28.39
C VAL A 293 7.87 -22.79 29.69
N ALA A 294 8.83 -21.86 29.87
CA ALA A 294 8.96 -21.01 31.05
C ALA A 294 7.71 -20.14 31.34
N ARG A 295 6.90 -19.79 30.33
CA ARG A 295 5.73 -18.92 30.46
C ARG A 295 4.42 -19.65 30.69
N LEU A 296 4.38 -20.98 30.50
CA LEU A 296 3.21 -21.80 30.78
C LEU A 296 2.74 -21.62 32.23
N GLY A 297 1.46 -21.36 32.43
CA GLY A 297 0.80 -21.24 33.73
C GLY A 297 0.45 -22.60 34.32
N ASP A 298 0.17 -22.65 35.62
CA ASP A 298 -0.02 -23.91 36.37
C ASP A 298 -1.21 -24.77 35.90
N GLY A 299 -2.17 -24.19 35.18
CA GLY A 299 -3.28 -24.91 34.56
C GLY A 299 -2.98 -25.44 33.15
N ASP A 300 -1.89 -25.05 32.50
CA ASP A 300 -1.61 -25.46 31.13
C ASP A 300 -1.20 -26.94 31.02
N ARG A 301 -1.44 -27.55 29.86
CA ARG A 301 -0.84 -28.84 29.46
C ARG A 301 0.23 -28.61 28.42
N VAL A 302 1.31 -29.42 28.46
CA VAL A 302 2.43 -29.31 27.52
C VAL A 302 2.74 -30.65 26.86
N ASN A 303 3.09 -30.59 25.59
CA ASN A 303 3.86 -31.62 24.89
C ASN A 303 5.03 -30.98 24.13
N VAL A 304 6.10 -31.75 23.91
CA VAL A 304 7.23 -31.35 23.07
C VAL A 304 7.50 -32.48 22.08
N MET A 305 7.49 -32.13 20.81
CA MET A 305 7.80 -33.00 19.68
C MET A 305 9.03 -32.44 18.97
N ALA A 306 9.82 -33.33 18.38
CA ALA A 306 10.91 -32.99 17.49
C ALA A 306 10.74 -33.76 16.19
N PHE A 307 11.03 -33.14 15.05
CA PHE A 307 10.88 -33.79 13.75
C PHE A 307 12.06 -33.58 12.81
N ASP A 308 12.32 -34.60 12.01
CA ASP A 308 13.18 -34.60 10.82
C ASP A 308 12.47 -35.40 9.70
N ASP A 309 12.95 -36.59 9.34
CA ASP A 309 12.25 -37.56 8.49
C ASP A 309 11.18 -38.36 9.25
N GLY A 310 11.10 -38.18 10.57
CA GLY A 310 10.06 -38.74 11.43
C GLY A 310 9.84 -37.86 12.66
N VAL A 311 8.85 -38.21 13.47
CA VAL A 311 8.47 -37.46 14.67
C VAL A 311 8.87 -38.24 15.92
N ASP A 312 9.52 -37.56 16.85
CA ASP A 312 9.79 -38.03 18.21
C ASP A 312 9.06 -37.13 19.19
N ALA A 313 8.24 -37.71 20.06
CA ALA A 313 7.41 -36.97 21.01
C ALA A 313 7.75 -37.33 22.45
N LEU A 314 7.96 -36.31 23.28
CA LEU A 314 8.22 -36.48 24.71
C LEU A 314 7.03 -37.15 25.42
N PHE A 315 5.81 -36.78 25.03
CA PHE A 315 4.58 -37.40 25.50
C PHE A 315 3.67 -37.74 24.30
N LEU A 316 2.77 -38.70 24.47
CA LEU A 316 1.79 -39.05 23.44
C LEU A 316 0.75 -37.94 23.21
N ARG A 317 0.43 -37.17 24.26
CA ARG A 317 -0.55 -36.07 24.27
C ARG A 317 -0.10 -34.99 25.26
N PRO A 318 -0.63 -33.75 25.19
CA PRO A 318 -0.37 -32.72 26.19
C PRO A 318 -0.67 -33.20 27.61
N VAL A 319 0.29 -33.03 28.53
CA VAL A 319 0.15 -33.42 29.96
C VAL A 319 0.17 -32.21 30.88
N PRO A 320 -0.52 -32.23 32.05
CA PRO A 320 -0.53 -31.09 32.96
C PRO A 320 0.88 -30.67 33.37
N ILE A 321 1.16 -29.36 33.33
CA ILE A 321 2.47 -28.86 33.68
C ILE A 321 2.71 -29.00 35.20
N SER A 322 3.91 -29.43 35.56
CA SER A 322 4.44 -29.44 36.93
C SER A 322 5.90 -29.02 36.91
N ALA A 323 6.53 -28.80 38.07
CA ALA A 323 7.96 -28.50 38.13
C ALA A 323 8.81 -29.63 37.49
N GLU A 324 8.40 -30.88 37.70
CA GLU A 324 9.03 -32.07 37.12
C GLU A 324 8.82 -32.14 35.61
N ARG A 325 7.57 -31.96 35.13
CA ARG A 325 7.27 -31.99 33.69
C ARG A 325 7.94 -30.85 32.94
N ARG A 326 8.02 -29.67 33.55
CA ARG A 326 8.76 -28.52 33.01
C ARG A 326 10.24 -28.85 32.86
N SER A 327 10.84 -29.47 33.88
CA SER A 327 12.24 -29.90 33.82
C SER A 327 12.47 -30.97 32.74
N GLN A 328 11.56 -31.94 32.62
CA GLN A 328 11.61 -32.96 31.55
C GLN A 328 11.51 -32.34 30.15
N ALA A 329 10.62 -31.37 29.94
CA ALA A 329 10.48 -30.66 28.67
C ALA A 329 11.75 -29.90 28.29
N VAL A 330 12.34 -29.16 29.24
CA VAL A 330 13.60 -28.44 29.03
C VAL A 330 14.74 -29.41 28.72
N GLU A 331 14.85 -30.50 29.46
CA GLU A 331 15.88 -31.51 29.24
C GLU A 331 15.75 -32.21 27.88
N TYR A 332 14.51 -32.51 27.46
CA TYR A 332 14.24 -33.03 26.11
C TYR A 332 14.72 -32.05 25.02
N ILE A 333 14.35 -30.76 25.15
CA ILE A 333 14.76 -29.70 24.21
C ILE A 333 16.29 -29.57 24.15
N ASP A 334 16.97 -29.56 25.31
CA ASP A 334 18.42 -29.38 25.35
C ASP A 334 19.17 -30.55 24.67
N ARG A 335 18.64 -31.77 24.75
CA ARG A 335 19.22 -32.97 24.13
C ARG A 335 19.04 -33.07 22.61
N LEU A 336 18.15 -32.29 22.00
CA LEU A 336 17.92 -32.37 20.55
C LEU A 336 19.23 -32.09 19.79
N SER A 337 19.54 -32.90 18.81
CA SER A 337 20.63 -32.65 17.87
C SER A 337 20.06 -32.57 16.46
N ASP A 338 20.80 -31.96 15.55
CA ASP A 338 20.48 -32.00 14.14
C ASP A 338 20.43 -33.46 13.64
N GLY A 339 19.51 -33.68 12.70
CA GLY A 339 19.09 -34.96 12.17
C GLY A 339 19.11 -34.96 10.64
N GLY A 340 18.22 -35.76 10.06
CA GLY A 340 18.11 -35.99 8.62
C GLY A 340 17.32 -34.93 7.86
N GLY A 341 16.45 -35.37 6.95
CA GLY A 341 15.60 -34.50 6.14
C GLY A 341 14.48 -33.82 6.95
N THR A 342 13.43 -33.41 6.24
CA THR A 342 12.37 -32.56 6.80
C THR A 342 11.01 -33.02 6.29
N ASP A 343 10.19 -33.57 7.17
CA ASP A 343 8.78 -33.92 6.92
C ASP A 343 7.86 -33.08 7.81
N LEU A 344 7.63 -31.83 7.39
CA LEU A 344 6.74 -30.91 8.09
C LEU A 344 5.28 -31.38 8.04
N ALA A 345 4.86 -32.05 6.97
CA ALA A 345 3.50 -32.52 6.79
C ALA A 345 3.16 -33.67 7.76
N GLY A 346 4.06 -34.64 7.90
CA GLY A 346 3.95 -35.72 8.89
C GLY A 346 3.95 -35.18 10.32
N ALA A 347 4.87 -34.25 10.63
CA ALA A 347 4.91 -33.59 11.93
C ALA A 347 3.63 -32.83 12.27
N LEU A 348 3.04 -32.13 11.29
CA LEU A 348 1.76 -31.45 11.45
C LEU A 348 0.62 -32.44 11.71
N ALA A 349 0.53 -33.52 10.95
CA ALA A 349 -0.50 -34.53 11.14
C ALA A 349 -0.45 -35.14 12.55
N GLU A 350 0.74 -35.49 13.04
CA GLU A 350 0.91 -36.07 14.38
C GLU A 350 0.65 -35.06 15.50
N ALA A 351 1.08 -33.81 15.32
CA ALA A 351 0.81 -32.75 16.28
C ALA A 351 -0.69 -32.44 16.41
N LEU A 352 -1.43 -32.48 15.29
CA LEU A 352 -2.88 -32.31 15.26
C LEU A 352 -3.58 -33.50 15.93
N ASP A 353 -3.18 -34.74 15.61
CA ASP A 353 -3.75 -35.95 16.22
C ASP A 353 -3.57 -35.99 17.74
N ALA A 354 -2.42 -35.52 18.23
CA ALA A 354 -2.12 -35.43 19.64
C ALA A 354 -3.03 -34.43 20.40
N GLN A 355 -3.69 -33.49 19.71
CA GLN A 355 -4.64 -32.55 20.34
C GLN A 355 -6.02 -33.18 20.58
N HIS A 356 -6.39 -34.25 19.88
CA HIS A 356 -7.71 -34.84 20.08
C HIS A 356 -7.83 -35.44 21.49
N PRO A 357 -8.98 -35.30 22.19
CA PRO A 357 -9.18 -35.95 23.48
C PRO A 357 -9.13 -37.48 23.32
N SER A 358 -8.66 -38.19 24.36
CA SER A 358 -8.90 -39.63 24.43
C SER A 358 -10.39 -39.89 24.69
N GLU A 359 -10.96 -40.99 24.17
CA GLU A 359 -12.36 -41.40 24.44
C GLU A 359 -12.70 -41.50 25.95
N SER A 360 -11.70 -41.47 26.83
CA SER A 360 -11.83 -41.62 28.29
C SER A 360 -11.77 -40.32 29.10
N GLU A 361 -11.48 -39.16 28.50
CA GLU A 361 -11.54 -37.86 29.18
C GLU A 361 -12.84 -37.15 28.80
N ALA A 362 -13.79 -37.07 29.74
CA ALA A 362 -14.98 -36.25 29.56
C ALA A 362 -14.55 -34.79 29.39
N ASP A 363 -14.91 -34.20 28.25
CA ASP A 363 -14.64 -32.81 27.91
C ASP A 363 -15.23 -31.87 28.97
N THR A 364 -14.38 -31.42 29.90
CA THR A 364 -14.77 -30.52 31.00
C THR A 364 -14.76 -29.05 30.61
N GLY A 365 -14.63 -28.72 29.32
CA GLY A 365 -14.64 -27.36 28.78
C GLY A 365 -13.59 -27.17 27.70
N SER A 366 -13.95 -26.43 26.65
CA SER A 366 -13.12 -26.16 25.46
C SER A 366 -11.81 -25.44 25.84
N ARG A 367 -10.76 -26.22 26.11
CA ARG A 367 -9.39 -25.72 26.25
C ARG A 367 -8.85 -25.36 24.87
N PRO A 368 -8.29 -24.16 24.66
CA PRO A 368 -7.65 -23.84 23.40
C PRO A 368 -6.49 -24.81 23.12
N HIS A 369 -6.54 -25.49 21.98
CA HIS A 369 -5.44 -26.33 21.49
C HIS A 369 -4.49 -25.48 20.66
N VAL A 370 -3.21 -25.47 21.02
CA VAL A 370 -2.19 -24.59 20.44
C VAL A 370 -0.98 -25.42 20.04
N ILE A 371 -0.61 -25.34 18.78
CA ILE A 371 0.60 -25.97 18.24
C ILE A 371 1.56 -24.86 17.84
N LEU A 372 2.81 -24.92 18.32
CA LEU A 372 3.86 -23.98 17.94
C LEU A 372 4.95 -24.73 17.17
N PHE A 373 5.05 -24.47 15.88
CA PHE A 373 6.15 -24.96 15.04
C PHE A 373 7.35 -24.03 15.17
N LEU A 374 8.54 -24.59 15.40
CA LEU A 374 9.81 -23.88 15.39
C LEU A 374 10.69 -24.50 14.31
N THR A 375 10.78 -23.86 13.15
CA THR A 375 11.33 -24.43 11.92
C THR A 375 11.87 -23.33 11.01
N ASP A 376 12.69 -23.70 10.02
CA ASP A 376 12.99 -22.85 8.88
C ASP A 376 12.03 -23.05 7.70
N GLY A 377 11.13 -24.05 7.78
CA GLY A 377 10.05 -24.26 6.81
C GLY A 377 10.47 -24.95 5.52
N GLN A 378 11.67 -25.54 5.44
CA GLN A 378 12.13 -26.23 4.22
C GLN A 378 11.46 -27.60 4.06
N SER A 379 10.25 -27.64 3.51
CA SER A 379 9.47 -28.87 3.31
C SER A 379 8.51 -28.73 2.11
N ASP A 380 7.82 -29.81 1.75
CA ASP A 380 6.74 -29.79 0.74
C ASP A 380 5.55 -28.93 1.21
N SER A 381 5.41 -27.76 0.59
CA SER A 381 4.34 -26.80 0.84
C SER A 381 2.94 -27.37 0.56
N GLN A 382 2.77 -28.14 -0.52
CA GLN A 382 1.45 -28.66 -0.92
C GLN A 382 0.97 -29.71 0.06
N ALA A 383 1.82 -30.68 0.40
CA ALA A 383 1.50 -31.73 1.36
C ALA A 383 1.14 -31.13 2.74
N THR A 384 1.94 -30.18 3.22
CA THR A 384 1.73 -29.53 4.52
C THR A 384 0.40 -28.77 4.57
N LEU A 385 0.09 -27.97 3.54
CA LEU A 385 -1.16 -27.21 3.49
C LEU A 385 -2.38 -28.12 3.28
N GLN A 386 -2.22 -29.26 2.62
CA GLN A 386 -3.29 -30.25 2.49
C GLN A 386 -3.64 -30.88 3.84
N VAL A 387 -2.64 -31.24 4.66
CA VAL A 387 -2.86 -31.72 6.04
C VAL A 387 -3.59 -30.65 6.86
N ALA A 388 -3.12 -29.39 6.81
CA ALA A 388 -3.77 -28.29 7.52
C ALA A 388 -5.25 -28.11 7.15
N ARG A 389 -5.57 -28.14 5.85
CA ARG A 389 -6.94 -27.98 5.33
C ARG A 389 -7.83 -29.20 5.58
N GLY A 390 -7.23 -30.39 5.64
CA GLY A 390 -7.94 -31.64 5.89
C GLY A 390 -8.36 -31.83 7.35
N ASP A 391 -7.70 -31.12 8.28
CA ASP A 391 -8.05 -31.16 9.69
C ASP A 391 -9.25 -30.27 10.02
N ALA A 392 -10.33 -30.92 10.48
CA ALA A 392 -11.52 -30.27 10.98
C ALA A 392 -11.43 -29.87 12.48
N GLY A 393 -10.31 -30.17 13.15
CA GLY A 393 -10.07 -29.81 14.55
C GLY A 393 -9.90 -28.30 14.79
N ASP A 394 -10.07 -27.90 16.07
CA ASP A 394 -9.90 -26.51 16.52
C ASP A 394 -8.46 -26.17 16.99
N ALA A 395 -7.48 -26.94 16.55
CA ALA A 395 -6.08 -26.64 16.87
C ALA A 395 -5.60 -25.38 16.13
N ARG A 396 -5.11 -24.42 16.90
CA ARG A 396 -4.48 -23.20 16.38
C ARG A 396 -3.01 -23.44 16.15
N VAL A 397 -2.52 -23.23 14.92
CA VAL A 397 -1.11 -23.46 14.57
C VAL A 397 -0.39 -22.13 14.44
N PHE A 398 0.57 -21.89 15.31
CA PHE A 398 1.50 -20.77 15.24
C PHE A 398 2.85 -21.27 14.70
N THR A 399 3.48 -20.46 13.87
CA THR A 399 4.76 -20.81 13.26
C THR A 399 5.82 -19.79 13.68
N ILE A 400 6.97 -20.29 14.10
CA ILE A 400 8.13 -19.50 14.49
C ILE A 400 9.24 -19.83 13.50
N GLY A 401 9.49 -18.90 12.58
CA GLY A 401 10.57 -18.99 11.62
C GLY A 401 11.90 -18.61 12.26
N VAL A 402 12.87 -19.51 12.23
CA VAL A 402 14.19 -19.30 12.87
C VAL A 402 15.32 -19.47 11.86
N GLY A 403 16.23 -18.49 11.79
CA GLY A 403 17.39 -18.54 10.88
C GLY A 403 17.24 -17.61 9.68
N ASP A 404 18.22 -17.65 8.78
CA ASP A 404 18.25 -16.73 7.62
C ASP A 404 17.58 -17.32 6.37
N GLY A 405 17.49 -18.66 6.28
CA GLY A 405 16.89 -19.39 5.16
C GLY A 405 15.43 -19.80 5.39
N VAL A 406 14.66 -18.96 6.09
CA VAL A 406 13.28 -19.28 6.47
C VAL A 406 12.32 -19.12 5.28
N GLU A 407 11.55 -20.16 4.98
CA GLU A 407 10.44 -20.17 4.03
C GLU A 407 9.21 -19.46 4.62
N LYS A 408 9.29 -18.14 4.73
CA LYS A 408 8.24 -17.28 5.31
C LYS A 408 6.86 -17.50 4.68
N PRO A 409 6.70 -17.65 3.35
CA PRO A 409 5.39 -17.86 2.74
C PRO A 409 4.69 -19.13 3.24
N LEU A 410 5.40 -20.26 3.31
CA LEU A 410 4.83 -21.51 3.83
C LEU A 410 4.38 -21.36 5.28
N LEU A 411 5.25 -20.80 6.13
CA LEU A 411 4.96 -20.66 7.56
C LEU A 411 3.83 -19.66 7.83
N ALA A 412 3.76 -18.57 7.06
CA ALA A 412 2.66 -17.61 7.13
C ALA A 412 1.34 -18.23 6.67
N ARG A 413 1.34 -18.97 5.56
CA ARG A 413 0.15 -19.64 5.04
C ARG A 413 -0.36 -20.71 5.98
N LEU A 414 0.52 -21.58 6.48
CA LEU A 414 0.18 -22.62 7.43
C LEU A 414 -0.48 -22.03 8.69
N ALA A 415 0.13 -20.97 9.25
CA ALA A 415 -0.44 -20.31 10.42
C ALA A 415 -1.82 -19.72 10.13
N SER A 416 -1.99 -19.07 8.97
CA SER A 416 -3.26 -18.47 8.54
C SER A 416 -4.38 -19.50 8.34
N GLU A 417 -4.08 -20.64 7.70
CA GLU A 417 -5.06 -21.74 7.48
C GLU A 417 -5.55 -22.36 8.79
N LYS A 418 -4.74 -22.31 9.86
CA LYS A 418 -5.07 -22.83 11.19
C LYS A 418 -5.18 -21.71 12.24
N ARG A 419 -5.65 -20.52 11.84
CA ARG A 419 -6.03 -19.40 12.74
C ARG A 419 -4.93 -18.89 13.70
N GLY A 420 -3.68 -19.26 13.48
CA GLY A 420 -2.54 -18.76 14.25
C GLY A 420 -1.79 -17.64 13.52
N ARG A 421 -0.54 -17.41 13.95
CA ARG A 421 0.33 -16.36 13.41
C ARG A 421 1.74 -16.85 13.15
N PHE A 422 2.35 -16.25 12.14
CA PHE A 422 3.77 -16.39 11.85
C PHE A 422 4.59 -15.35 12.61
N THR A 423 5.67 -15.80 13.25
CA THR A 423 6.66 -14.97 13.93
C THR A 423 8.05 -15.30 13.41
N PHE A 424 8.72 -14.35 12.78
CA PHE A 424 10.11 -14.52 12.38
C PHE A 424 11.06 -14.08 13.49
N ILE A 425 12.08 -14.87 13.84
CA ILE A 425 13.16 -14.50 14.78
C ILE A 425 14.46 -14.36 14.00
N ALA A 426 14.91 -13.11 13.82
CA ALA A 426 16.14 -12.80 13.09
C ALA A 426 17.38 -12.95 13.96
N SER A 427 17.29 -12.67 15.27
CA SER A 427 18.43 -12.74 16.18
C SER A 427 18.05 -13.20 17.60
N PRO A 428 19.00 -13.76 18.38
CA PRO A 428 18.74 -14.22 19.74
C PRO A 428 18.16 -13.14 20.67
N SER A 429 18.58 -11.88 20.50
CA SER A 429 18.08 -10.74 21.31
C SER A 429 16.60 -10.45 21.12
N GLU A 430 15.97 -10.94 20.04
CA GLU A 430 14.55 -10.74 19.80
C GLU A 430 13.65 -11.81 20.42
N ILE A 431 14.22 -12.96 20.80
CA ILE A 431 13.48 -14.14 21.25
C ILE A 431 12.54 -13.77 22.40
N GLU A 432 13.07 -13.18 23.47
CA GLU A 432 12.29 -12.87 24.66
C GLU A 432 11.10 -11.97 24.35
N ARG A 433 11.31 -10.90 23.57
CA ARG A 433 10.27 -9.94 23.21
C ARG A 433 9.22 -10.57 22.29
N LYS A 434 9.65 -11.27 21.23
CA LYS A 434 8.75 -11.88 20.23
C LYS A 434 7.94 -13.03 20.82
N VAL A 435 8.57 -13.92 21.60
CA VAL A 435 7.89 -15.01 22.30
C VAL A 435 6.92 -14.48 23.35
N SER A 436 7.27 -13.42 24.09
CA SER A 436 6.35 -12.82 25.06
C SER A 436 5.10 -12.26 24.38
N ARG A 437 5.27 -11.60 23.23
CA ARG A 437 4.13 -11.12 22.42
C ARG A 437 3.28 -12.28 21.92
N LEU A 438 3.89 -13.27 21.27
CA LEU A 438 3.20 -14.47 20.78
C LEU A 438 2.41 -15.17 21.90
N TYR A 439 3.02 -15.33 23.09
CA TYR A 439 2.36 -15.93 24.23
C TYR A 439 1.18 -15.10 24.73
N SER A 440 1.30 -13.76 24.76
CA SER A 440 0.19 -12.88 25.13
C SER A 440 -0.96 -12.92 24.12
N GLU A 441 -0.66 -13.18 22.85
CA GLU A 441 -1.66 -13.42 21.80
C GLU A 441 -2.34 -14.78 22.06
N ILE A 442 -1.58 -15.87 22.17
CA ILE A 442 -2.10 -17.23 22.45
C ILE A 442 -3.01 -17.27 23.70
N ALA A 443 -2.64 -16.55 24.76
CA ALA A 443 -3.32 -16.62 26.05
C ALA A 443 -4.69 -15.93 26.09
N ALA A 444 -5.06 -15.13 25.08
CA ALA A 444 -6.28 -14.33 25.12
C ALA A 444 -6.82 -13.99 23.72
N PRO A 445 -7.31 -14.98 22.94
CA PRO A 445 -8.12 -14.68 21.78
C PRO A 445 -9.38 -13.94 22.25
N VAL A 446 -9.62 -12.78 21.67
CA VAL A 446 -10.77 -11.93 22.01
C VAL A 446 -11.99 -12.31 21.17
N LEU A 447 -11.76 -12.64 19.90
CA LEU A 447 -12.78 -13.16 19.01
C LEU A 447 -12.18 -14.30 18.20
N VAL A 448 -12.89 -15.42 18.15
CA VAL A 448 -12.51 -16.61 17.38
C VAL A 448 -13.58 -16.94 16.33
N ASP A 449 -13.24 -17.81 15.38
CA ASP A 449 -14.15 -18.31 14.35
C ASP A 449 -14.83 -17.20 13.56
N LEU A 450 -14.00 -16.21 13.19
CA LEU A 450 -14.48 -15.02 12.52
C LEU A 450 -14.92 -15.32 11.09
N ALA A 451 -16.09 -14.81 10.72
CA ALA A 451 -16.67 -14.90 9.39
C ALA A 451 -17.22 -13.55 8.95
N VAL A 452 -17.06 -13.22 7.66
CA VAL A 452 -17.60 -11.99 7.08
C VAL A 452 -18.61 -12.31 6.00
N GLU A 453 -19.77 -11.65 6.09
CA GLU A 453 -20.86 -11.74 5.16
C GLU A 453 -21.36 -10.34 4.79
N VAL A 454 -21.85 -10.20 3.56
CA VAL A 454 -22.60 -9.02 3.11
C VAL A 454 -23.94 -9.52 2.61
N THR A 455 -25.02 -8.99 3.17
CA THR A 455 -26.39 -9.37 2.84
C THR A 455 -27.20 -8.13 2.46
N GLY A 456 -28.13 -8.25 1.50
CA GLY A 456 -29.09 -7.20 1.17
C GLY A 456 -30.49 -7.77 0.98
N GLY A 457 -31.47 -6.89 0.71
CA GLY A 457 -32.86 -7.30 0.45
C GLY A 457 -33.07 -8.02 -0.88
N ASP A 458 -32.04 -8.05 -1.75
CA ASP A 458 -32.04 -8.69 -3.07
C ASP A 458 -31.17 -9.95 -3.10
N ALA A 459 -31.48 -10.89 -3.99
CA ALA A 459 -30.88 -12.22 -4.09
C ALA A 459 -29.48 -12.23 -4.76
N ASP A 460 -29.02 -11.14 -5.41
CA ASP A 460 -27.74 -11.08 -6.15
C ASP A 460 -26.59 -10.41 -5.37
N VAL A 461 -26.75 -10.21 -4.05
CA VAL A 461 -25.69 -9.61 -3.21
C VAL A 461 -24.61 -10.64 -2.89
N ARG A 462 -23.36 -10.34 -3.24
CA ARG A 462 -22.22 -11.25 -2.99
C ARG A 462 -20.93 -10.52 -2.67
N LEU A 463 -20.25 -10.94 -1.61
CA LEU A 463 -18.85 -10.63 -1.34
C LEU A 463 -17.96 -11.70 -2.00
N SER A 464 -17.02 -11.28 -2.83
CA SER A 464 -16.08 -12.15 -3.55
C SER A 464 -14.66 -11.58 -3.52
N ARG A 465 -13.68 -12.38 -3.94
CA ARG A 465 -12.24 -12.00 -3.97
C ARG A 465 -11.82 -11.29 -2.68
N ARG A 466 -12.14 -11.93 -1.56
CA ARG A 466 -11.95 -11.42 -0.20
C ARG A 466 -10.56 -11.76 0.31
N TYR A 467 -9.88 -10.78 0.90
CA TYR A 467 -8.56 -10.95 1.51
C TYR A 467 -8.55 -10.43 2.95
N PRO A 468 -7.81 -11.08 3.88
CA PRO A 468 -7.17 -12.39 3.70
C PRO A 468 -8.20 -13.50 3.41
N ARG A 469 -7.82 -14.57 2.70
CA ARG A 469 -8.75 -15.64 2.30
C ARG A 469 -9.37 -16.32 3.51
N SER A 470 -8.55 -16.64 4.50
CA SER A 470 -8.97 -17.11 5.83
C SER A 470 -8.99 -15.93 6.79
N VAL A 471 -10.10 -15.74 7.51
CA VAL A 471 -10.20 -14.65 8.49
C VAL A 471 -9.53 -15.13 9.78
N PRO A 472 -8.46 -14.47 10.26
CA PRO A 472 -7.77 -14.88 11.47
C PRO A 472 -8.59 -14.53 12.71
N ASP A 473 -8.34 -15.24 13.82
CA ASP A 473 -8.79 -14.84 15.16
C ASP A 473 -8.21 -13.46 15.53
N LEU A 474 -8.96 -12.71 16.34
CA LEU A 474 -8.56 -11.39 16.84
C LEU A 474 -8.08 -11.48 18.29
N TYR A 475 -6.88 -10.98 18.54
CA TYR A 475 -6.25 -10.91 19.85
C TYR A 475 -6.26 -9.47 20.38
N ARG A 476 -5.91 -9.30 21.66
CA ARG A 476 -5.86 -7.96 22.27
C ARG A 476 -4.87 -7.06 21.52
N GLY A 477 -5.33 -5.87 21.17
CA GLY A 477 -4.54 -4.84 20.50
C GLY A 477 -4.48 -5.00 18.98
N ASP A 478 -5.15 -6.02 18.44
CA ASP A 478 -5.21 -6.25 17.00
C ASP A 478 -6.25 -5.39 16.30
N GLU A 479 -6.02 -5.26 14.99
CA GLU A 479 -6.99 -4.81 14.02
C GLU A 479 -7.07 -5.80 12.87
N LEU A 480 -8.29 -6.26 12.59
CA LEU A 480 -8.63 -7.01 11.40
C LEU A 480 -8.96 -6.01 10.28
N VAL A 481 -8.32 -6.18 9.13
CA VAL A 481 -8.64 -5.45 7.89
C VAL A 481 -8.99 -6.48 6.83
N ILE A 482 -10.16 -6.33 6.24
CA ILE A 482 -10.69 -7.22 5.20
C ILE A 482 -10.95 -6.38 3.96
N THR A 483 -10.46 -6.84 2.81
CA THR A 483 -10.75 -6.26 1.51
C THR A 483 -11.63 -7.22 0.70
N GLY A 484 -12.41 -6.71 -0.26
CA GLY A 484 -13.16 -7.57 -1.17
C GLY A 484 -13.93 -6.83 -2.25
N ARG A 485 -14.58 -7.60 -3.14
CA ARG A 485 -15.47 -7.14 -4.20
C ARG A 485 -16.92 -7.43 -3.83
N VAL A 486 -17.75 -6.41 -3.81
CA VAL A 486 -19.18 -6.49 -3.50
C VAL A 486 -19.98 -6.29 -4.77
N ARG A 487 -20.70 -7.33 -5.18
CA ARG A 487 -21.77 -7.25 -6.16
C ARG A 487 -23.08 -6.95 -5.42
N GLY A 488 -23.83 -5.97 -5.91
CA GLY A 488 -25.04 -5.45 -5.27
C GLY A 488 -24.97 -3.93 -5.08
N ASP A 489 -26.12 -3.31 -4.88
CA ASP A 489 -26.29 -1.86 -4.76
C ASP A 489 -27.31 -1.48 -3.67
N GLY A 490 -27.30 -0.19 -3.32
CA GLY A 490 -28.14 0.36 -2.25
C GLY A 490 -27.66 -0.03 -0.84
N PRO A 491 -28.56 -0.02 0.15
CA PRO A 491 -28.21 -0.31 1.53
C PRO A 491 -28.00 -1.81 1.74
N LEU A 492 -26.75 -2.21 1.99
CA LEU A 492 -26.34 -3.57 2.31
C LEU A 492 -25.92 -3.67 3.78
N THR A 493 -26.11 -4.82 4.39
CA THR A 493 -25.65 -5.11 5.76
C THR A 493 -24.37 -5.92 5.70
N LEU A 494 -23.27 -5.32 6.13
CA LEU A 494 -22.02 -6.02 6.44
C LEU A 494 -22.13 -6.63 7.84
N SER A 495 -21.83 -7.92 7.97
CA SER A 495 -21.79 -8.63 9.25
C SER A 495 -20.43 -9.32 9.41
N LEU A 496 -19.76 -9.05 10.53
CA LEU A 496 -18.62 -9.80 11.03
C LEU A 496 -19.10 -10.61 12.24
N ARG A 497 -19.15 -11.92 12.10
CA ARG A 497 -19.59 -12.86 13.14
C ARG A 497 -18.39 -13.62 13.70
N GLY A 498 -18.49 -14.06 14.93
CA GLY A 498 -17.53 -14.97 15.57
C GLY A 498 -18.00 -15.33 16.97
N GLU A 499 -17.10 -15.86 17.79
CA GLU A 499 -17.38 -16.24 19.17
C GLU A 499 -16.51 -15.45 20.15
N ARG A 500 -17.10 -15.05 21.28
CA ARG A 500 -16.41 -14.39 22.39
C ARG A 500 -16.72 -15.11 23.69
N GLY A 501 -15.75 -15.82 24.24
CA GLY A 501 -15.95 -16.61 25.45
C GLY A 501 -17.00 -17.71 25.29
N GLY A 502 -17.03 -18.36 24.11
CA GLY A 502 -18.00 -19.40 23.75
C GLY A 502 -19.39 -18.89 23.37
N GLU A 503 -19.64 -17.58 23.46
CA GLU A 503 -20.92 -16.98 23.06
C GLU A 503 -20.81 -16.36 21.66
N PRO A 504 -21.78 -16.61 20.76
CA PRO A 504 -21.78 -16.03 19.43
C PRO A 504 -21.98 -14.51 19.51
N VAL A 505 -21.17 -13.77 18.77
CA VAL A 505 -21.25 -12.31 18.65
C VAL A 505 -21.27 -11.90 17.18
N ALA A 506 -21.99 -10.83 16.88
CA ALA A 506 -22.07 -10.26 15.55
C ALA A 506 -21.90 -8.74 15.60
N PHE A 507 -20.98 -8.22 14.81
CA PHE A 507 -20.81 -6.80 14.56
C PHE A 507 -21.42 -6.50 13.20
N THR A 508 -22.38 -5.59 13.15
CA THR A 508 -23.07 -5.23 11.91
C THR A 508 -22.90 -3.75 11.59
N ARG A 509 -22.80 -3.45 10.31
CA ARG A 509 -22.81 -2.08 9.77
C ARG A 509 -23.59 -2.06 8.48
N VAL A 510 -24.49 -1.08 8.35
CA VAL A 510 -25.10 -0.79 7.05
C VAL A 510 -24.08 -0.02 6.21
N ILE A 511 -23.82 -0.52 5.01
CA ILE A 511 -23.01 0.14 3.98
C ILE A 511 -23.95 0.54 2.83
N ASP A 512 -23.86 1.79 2.40
CA ASP A 512 -24.59 2.24 1.22
C ASP A 512 -23.68 2.10 0.00
N VAL A 513 -24.13 1.33 -1.00
CA VAL A 513 -23.40 1.09 -2.25
C VAL A 513 -24.14 1.80 -3.39
N PRO A 514 -23.90 3.10 -3.60
CA PRO A 514 -24.55 3.84 -4.69
C PRO A 514 -24.07 3.35 -6.05
N ALA A 515 -24.67 3.86 -7.13
CA ALA A 515 -24.24 3.57 -8.50
C ALA A 515 -22.78 3.98 -8.77
N GLN A 516 -22.31 5.03 -8.07
CA GLN A 516 -20.93 5.50 -8.11
C GLN A 516 -20.54 6.13 -6.77
N ILE A 517 -19.34 5.81 -6.29
CA ILE A 517 -18.72 6.48 -5.13
C ILE A 517 -17.21 6.46 -5.28
N THR A 518 -16.60 7.64 -5.20
CA THR A 518 -15.17 7.84 -5.50
C THR A 518 -14.33 7.82 -4.23
N ARG A 519 -13.70 6.68 -3.95
CA ARG A 519 -12.67 6.52 -2.90
C ARG A 519 -11.54 5.62 -3.44
N PRO A 520 -10.70 6.11 -4.37
CA PRO A 520 -9.79 5.26 -5.15
C PRO A 520 -8.82 4.44 -4.30
N TRP A 521 -8.46 4.92 -3.11
CA TRP A 521 -7.60 4.18 -2.17
C TRP A 521 -8.24 2.86 -1.70
N VAL A 522 -9.57 2.72 -1.74
CA VAL A 522 -10.27 1.46 -1.41
C VAL A 522 -9.97 0.41 -2.48
N GLY A 523 -10.04 0.78 -3.76
CA GLY A 523 -9.65 -0.09 -4.89
C GLY A 523 -8.17 -0.46 -4.84
N ARG A 524 -7.31 0.53 -4.57
CA ARG A 524 -5.85 0.33 -4.41
C ARG A 524 -5.52 -0.67 -3.31
N MET A 525 -6.13 -0.56 -2.13
CA MET A 525 -5.91 -1.51 -1.02
C MET A 525 -6.39 -2.92 -1.35
N TRP A 526 -7.51 -3.07 -2.07
CA TRP A 526 -7.93 -4.38 -2.56
C TRP A 526 -6.91 -4.96 -3.55
N ALA A 527 -6.45 -4.16 -4.51
CA ALA A 527 -5.45 -4.58 -5.49
C ALA A 527 -4.13 -4.97 -4.82
N GLN A 528 -3.71 -4.23 -3.79
CA GLN A 528 -2.55 -4.58 -2.97
C GLN A 528 -2.73 -5.95 -2.31
N ALA A 529 -3.88 -6.18 -1.66
CA ALA A 529 -4.15 -7.46 -1.01
C ALA A 529 -4.18 -8.63 -2.01
N ARG A 530 -4.69 -8.40 -3.24
CA ARG A 530 -4.64 -9.38 -4.33
C ARG A 530 -3.21 -9.66 -4.80
N VAL A 531 -2.39 -8.62 -4.98
CA VAL A 531 -0.97 -8.78 -5.37
C VAL A 531 -0.20 -9.54 -4.29
N ASP A 532 -0.40 -9.20 -3.02
CA ASP A 532 0.26 -9.89 -1.90
C ASP A 532 -0.16 -11.39 -1.86
N ASP A 533 -1.44 -11.70 -2.08
CA ASP A 533 -1.97 -13.08 -2.18
C ASP A 533 -1.42 -13.85 -3.40
N LEU A 534 -1.30 -13.21 -4.57
CA LEU A 534 -0.70 -13.82 -5.77
C LEU A 534 0.79 -14.11 -5.58
N LEU A 535 1.54 -13.18 -4.99
CA LEU A 535 2.96 -13.37 -4.69
C LEU A 535 3.17 -14.49 -3.67
N GLU A 536 2.27 -14.62 -2.68
CA GLU A 536 2.24 -15.76 -1.76
C GLU A 536 1.98 -17.07 -2.52
N GLU A 537 0.99 -17.13 -3.43
CA GLU A 537 0.72 -18.30 -4.26
C GLU A 537 1.92 -18.72 -5.11
N ILE A 538 2.59 -17.77 -5.77
CA ILE A 538 3.79 -18.02 -6.56
C ILE A 538 4.91 -18.60 -5.69
N ALA A 539 5.12 -18.04 -4.50
CA ALA A 539 6.17 -18.51 -3.60
C ALA A 539 5.88 -19.93 -3.06
N LEU A 540 4.60 -20.29 -2.88
CA LEU A 540 4.20 -21.60 -2.35
C LEU A 540 4.18 -22.71 -3.40
N PHE A 541 3.72 -22.40 -4.61
CA PHE A 541 3.35 -23.41 -5.62
C PHE A 541 4.14 -23.28 -6.93
N GLY A 542 5.01 -22.28 -7.04
CA GLY A 542 5.75 -21.96 -8.24
C GLY A 542 5.05 -20.91 -9.10
N GLU A 543 5.85 -20.29 -9.96
CA GLU A 543 5.41 -19.25 -10.90
C GLU A 543 4.73 -19.86 -12.12
N THR A 544 3.60 -19.28 -12.55
CA THR A 544 3.00 -19.49 -13.87
C THR A 544 2.87 -18.15 -14.58
N ASP A 545 2.79 -18.18 -15.91
CA ASP A 545 2.62 -16.96 -16.71
C ASP A 545 1.36 -16.19 -16.30
N GLU A 546 0.26 -16.90 -15.98
CA GLU A 546 -0.99 -16.27 -15.56
C GLU A 546 -0.88 -15.53 -14.21
N LEU A 547 -0.23 -16.15 -13.21
CA LEU A 547 -0.04 -15.53 -11.91
C LEU A 547 0.90 -14.32 -12.00
N ARG A 548 2.00 -14.48 -12.75
CA ARG A 548 2.97 -13.40 -12.99
C ARG A 548 2.32 -12.24 -13.73
N ASP A 549 1.58 -12.51 -14.80
CA ASP A 549 0.93 -11.49 -15.62
C ASP A 549 -0.16 -10.74 -14.83
N GLU A 550 -0.94 -11.43 -13.99
CA GLU A 550 -1.92 -10.75 -13.11
C GLU A 550 -1.22 -9.83 -12.10
N VAL A 551 -0.09 -10.26 -11.52
CA VAL A 551 0.71 -9.39 -10.62
C VAL A 551 1.24 -8.17 -11.37
N ILE A 552 1.86 -8.34 -12.55
CA ILE A 552 2.37 -7.22 -13.35
C ILE A 552 1.23 -6.28 -13.71
N SER A 553 0.10 -6.81 -14.16
CA SER A 553 -1.07 -6.05 -14.58
C SER A 553 -1.61 -5.18 -13.44
N LEU A 554 -1.85 -5.76 -12.26
CA LEU A 554 -2.31 -5.01 -11.08
C LEU A 554 -1.25 -4.02 -10.58
N ALA A 555 0.03 -4.40 -10.59
CA ALA A 555 1.11 -3.55 -10.13
C ALA A 555 1.31 -2.32 -11.03
N VAL A 556 1.22 -2.50 -12.35
CA VAL A 556 1.28 -1.39 -13.32
C VAL A 556 0.02 -0.51 -13.21
N ALA A 557 -1.16 -1.13 -13.05
CA ALA A 557 -2.42 -0.39 -12.94
C ALA A 557 -2.49 0.52 -11.70
N TYR A 558 -2.03 0.01 -10.55
CA TYR A 558 -2.13 0.70 -9.25
C TYR A 558 -0.80 1.33 -8.77
N ASN A 559 0.24 1.32 -9.61
CA ASN A 559 1.59 1.80 -9.31
C ASN A 559 2.20 1.15 -8.06
N PHE A 560 2.37 -0.18 -8.09
CA PHE A 560 3.09 -0.95 -7.09
C PHE A 560 4.45 -1.43 -7.62
N VAL A 561 5.45 -1.39 -6.75
CA VAL A 561 6.75 -2.04 -6.98
C VAL A 561 6.70 -3.44 -6.38
N THR A 562 6.96 -4.43 -7.23
CA THR A 562 6.96 -5.85 -6.87
C THR A 562 8.30 -6.47 -7.26
N GLN A 563 8.44 -7.79 -7.17
CA GLN A 563 9.59 -8.46 -7.77
C GLN A 563 9.58 -8.44 -9.31
N TYR A 564 8.42 -8.14 -9.92
CA TYR A 564 8.22 -8.12 -11.38
C TYR A 564 8.05 -6.70 -11.97
N THR A 565 7.99 -5.66 -11.13
CA THR A 565 7.77 -4.27 -11.59
C THR A 565 8.70 -3.30 -10.86
N SER A 566 9.07 -2.21 -11.54
CA SER A 566 9.96 -1.17 -11.00
C SER A 566 9.54 0.21 -11.49
N PHE A 567 9.85 1.27 -10.74
CA PHE A 567 9.71 2.62 -11.29
C PHE A 567 10.92 2.96 -12.15
N LEU A 568 10.65 3.50 -13.33
CA LEU A 568 11.62 4.03 -14.27
C LEU A 568 11.41 5.53 -14.41
N ALA A 569 12.45 6.33 -14.15
CA ALA A 569 12.42 7.79 -14.28
C ALA A 569 13.59 8.24 -15.18
N ILE A 570 13.30 8.57 -16.44
CA ILE A 570 14.29 8.95 -17.46
C ILE A 570 13.79 10.18 -18.25
N PRO A 571 14.62 11.23 -18.46
CA PRO A 571 14.28 12.33 -19.35
C PRO A 571 14.16 11.88 -20.81
N GLU A 572 13.16 12.38 -21.54
CA GLU A 572 12.98 11.98 -22.96
C GLU A 572 14.14 12.42 -23.87
N SER A 573 14.86 13.48 -23.49
CA SER A 573 16.06 13.97 -24.18
C SER A 573 17.24 12.99 -24.12
N GLU A 574 17.29 12.14 -23.09
CA GLU A 574 18.41 11.22 -22.84
C GLU A 574 18.22 9.86 -23.50
N LEU A 575 16.99 9.54 -23.93
CA LEU A 575 16.66 8.29 -24.60
C LEU A 575 17.36 8.19 -25.97
N THR A 576 17.98 7.04 -26.22
CA THR A 576 18.35 6.61 -27.57
C THR A 576 17.07 6.36 -28.39
N ASP A 577 17.17 6.28 -29.71
CA ASP A 577 16.00 5.97 -30.54
C ASP A 577 15.41 4.59 -30.18
N SER A 578 16.24 3.60 -29.90
CA SER A 578 15.82 2.26 -29.44
C SER A 578 15.14 2.29 -28.07
N ALA A 579 15.73 2.97 -27.08
CA ALA A 579 15.14 3.12 -25.75
C ALA A 579 13.81 3.90 -25.79
N ARG A 580 13.68 4.86 -26.71
CA ARG A 580 12.43 5.60 -26.94
C ARG A 580 11.34 4.68 -27.50
N ASP A 581 11.65 3.82 -28.46
CA ASP A 581 10.70 2.87 -29.02
C ASP A 581 10.26 1.83 -27.96
N GLN A 582 11.21 1.27 -27.20
CA GLN A 582 10.90 0.35 -26.09
C GLN A 582 10.02 0.99 -25.02
N LEU A 583 10.31 2.25 -24.64
CA LEU A 583 9.49 2.98 -23.67
C LEU A 583 8.11 3.32 -24.24
N ALA A 584 8.00 3.63 -25.53
CA ALA A 584 6.72 3.86 -26.19
C ALA A 584 5.84 2.59 -26.18
N ASP A 585 6.43 1.43 -26.46
CA ASP A 585 5.75 0.13 -26.38
C ASP A 585 5.32 -0.19 -24.94
N ALA A 586 6.20 0.02 -23.96
CA ALA A 586 5.89 -0.17 -22.54
C ALA A 586 4.76 0.76 -22.07
N ARG A 587 4.76 2.02 -22.52
CA ARG A 587 3.67 2.98 -22.27
C ARG A 587 2.38 2.54 -22.95
N ALA A 588 2.42 2.02 -24.17
CA ALA A 588 1.25 1.50 -24.86
C ALA A 588 0.65 0.29 -24.12
N GLN A 589 1.49 -0.65 -23.65
CA GLN A 589 1.08 -1.79 -22.82
C GLN A 589 0.47 -1.32 -21.49
N LYS A 590 1.11 -0.36 -20.81
CA LYS A 590 0.56 0.27 -19.61
C LYS A 590 -0.81 0.90 -19.86
N GLN A 591 -1.01 1.60 -20.99
CA GLN A 591 -2.33 2.13 -21.35
C GLN A 591 -3.37 1.03 -21.60
N GLN A 592 -2.98 -0.10 -22.19
CA GLN A 592 -3.87 -1.27 -22.34
C GLN A 592 -4.26 -1.86 -20.97
N ILE A 593 -3.28 -2.01 -20.06
CA ILE A 593 -3.50 -2.48 -18.68
C ILE A 593 -4.44 -1.52 -17.95
N LEU A 594 -4.17 -0.22 -17.97
CA LEU A 594 -5.04 0.79 -17.35
C LEU A 594 -6.46 0.79 -17.95
N ALA A 595 -6.60 0.50 -19.24
CA ALA A 595 -7.91 0.37 -19.89
C ALA A 595 -8.65 -0.93 -19.53
N ALA A 596 -7.93 -2.01 -19.18
CA ALA A 596 -8.47 -3.28 -18.72
C ALA A 596 -8.87 -3.22 -17.23
N HIS A 597 -8.16 -2.42 -16.43
CA HIS A 597 -8.46 -2.11 -15.03
C HIS A 597 -9.13 -0.75 -14.91
N LYS A 598 -10.35 -0.61 -15.45
CA LYS A 598 -11.16 0.64 -15.38
C LYS A 598 -11.54 1.06 -13.94
N ASP A 599 -11.22 0.22 -12.97
CA ASP A 599 -11.23 0.43 -11.53
C ASP A 599 -9.94 1.04 -10.98
N ALA A 600 -8.80 0.75 -11.62
CA ALA A 600 -7.53 1.44 -11.36
C ALA A 600 -7.50 2.83 -11.99
N VAL A 601 -8.43 3.11 -12.91
CA VAL A 601 -8.60 4.38 -13.62
C VAL A 601 -10.08 4.64 -13.86
N ALA A 602 -10.70 5.48 -13.02
CA ALA A 602 -11.95 6.14 -13.38
C ALA A 602 -11.81 6.84 -14.75
N LEU A 603 -12.80 6.66 -15.64
CA LEU A 603 -12.80 7.07 -17.05
C LEU A 603 -12.22 8.49 -17.29
N SER A 604 -11.43 8.61 -18.36
CA SER A 604 -10.66 9.82 -18.68
C SER A 604 -11.45 11.00 -19.27
N ARG A 605 -12.75 10.91 -19.67
CA ARG A 605 -13.61 12.07 -20.02
C ARG A 605 -15.03 11.70 -20.52
N SER A 606 -16.03 12.48 -20.11
CA SER A 606 -17.42 12.49 -20.63
C SER A 606 -17.73 13.68 -21.57
N ASN A 607 -16.85 14.69 -21.64
CA ASN A 607 -16.94 15.85 -22.53
C ASN A 607 -15.76 15.83 -23.52
N MET A 608 -16.01 16.08 -24.82
CA MET A 608 -15.01 15.93 -25.89
C MET A 608 -15.03 17.11 -26.89
N PRO A 609 -13.86 17.63 -27.32
CA PRO A 609 -13.78 18.61 -28.42
C PRO A 609 -13.88 17.95 -29.81
N PRO A 610 -14.16 18.72 -30.89
CA PRO A 610 -14.14 18.20 -32.26
C PRO A 610 -12.75 17.68 -32.65
N GLY A 611 -12.67 16.43 -33.14
CA GLY A 611 -11.39 15.78 -33.44
C GLY A 611 -11.54 14.32 -33.88
N ASP A 612 -10.57 13.47 -33.52
CA ASP A 612 -10.53 12.02 -33.81
C ASP A 612 -10.77 11.16 -32.54
N PRO A 613 -11.98 11.17 -31.96
CA PRO A 613 -12.35 10.36 -30.81
C PRO A 613 -12.43 8.86 -31.13
N ILE A 614 -12.40 8.05 -30.06
CA ILE A 614 -12.60 6.60 -30.13
C ILE A 614 -13.93 6.27 -29.47
N LEU A 615 -14.85 5.67 -30.23
CA LEU A 615 -16.06 5.03 -29.70
C LEU A 615 -15.69 3.60 -29.28
N LYS A 616 -15.91 3.26 -28.00
CA LYS A 616 -15.71 1.90 -27.46
C LYS A 616 -16.99 1.42 -26.80
N MET A 617 -17.42 0.21 -27.13
CA MET A 617 -18.61 -0.38 -26.51
C MET A 617 -18.54 -1.90 -26.44
N ARG A 618 -19.34 -2.50 -25.57
CA ARG A 618 -19.47 -3.96 -25.50
C ARG A 618 -20.67 -4.43 -26.31
N ALA A 619 -20.45 -5.46 -27.10
CA ALA A 619 -21.46 -6.27 -27.80
C ALA A 619 -20.86 -7.70 -27.93
N PRO A 620 -21.66 -8.75 -28.18
CA PRO A 620 -21.16 -10.12 -28.25
C PRO A 620 -20.00 -10.28 -29.23
N ALA A 621 -19.00 -11.06 -28.84
CA ALA A 621 -17.79 -11.32 -29.63
C ALA A 621 -18.08 -11.99 -30.97
N ASP A 622 -19.12 -12.81 -31.00
CA ASP A 622 -19.62 -13.56 -32.16
C ASP A 622 -20.66 -12.78 -32.97
N ALA A 623 -20.95 -11.53 -32.61
CA ALA A 623 -21.81 -10.68 -33.43
C ALA A 623 -21.24 -10.60 -34.85
N GLN A 624 -22.07 -10.94 -35.84
CA GLN A 624 -21.69 -10.94 -37.25
C GLN A 624 -21.25 -9.56 -37.72
N GLN A 625 -21.88 -8.51 -37.17
CA GLN A 625 -21.57 -7.13 -37.50
C GLN A 625 -22.01 -6.20 -36.38
N VAL A 626 -21.17 -5.21 -36.04
CA VAL A 626 -21.54 -4.10 -35.16
C VAL A 626 -21.26 -2.80 -35.89
N THR A 627 -22.32 -2.04 -36.17
CA THR A 627 -22.23 -0.81 -36.98
C THR A 627 -22.74 0.39 -36.21
N ALA A 628 -21.90 1.42 -36.09
CA ALA A 628 -22.28 2.73 -35.58
C ALA A 628 -22.84 3.62 -36.70
N TYR A 629 -24.01 4.18 -36.43
CA TYR A 629 -24.67 5.22 -37.22
C TYR A 629 -24.60 6.52 -36.43
N PHE A 630 -23.73 7.42 -36.89
CA PHE A 630 -23.59 8.74 -36.31
C PHE A 630 -24.67 9.68 -36.83
N PRO A 631 -25.16 10.62 -36.02
CA PRO A 631 -26.25 11.52 -36.39
C PRO A 631 -25.90 12.45 -37.56
N PHE A 632 -24.61 12.69 -37.81
CA PHE A 632 -24.10 13.47 -38.94
C PHE A 632 -23.83 12.64 -40.22
N GLY A 633 -24.41 11.43 -40.31
CA GLY A 633 -24.41 10.62 -41.53
C GLY A 633 -23.18 9.74 -41.75
N LEU A 634 -22.20 9.78 -40.83
CA LEU A 634 -21.09 8.82 -40.84
C LEU A 634 -21.61 7.44 -40.39
N VAL A 635 -21.24 6.41 -41.14
CA VAL A 635 -21.51 5.02 -40.80
C VAL A 635 -20.18 4.29 -40.72
N LYS A 636 -19.94 3.60 -39.61
CA LYS A 636 -18.69 2.88 -39.38
C LYS A 636 -18.98 1.54 -38.73
N ASP A 637 -18.43 0.49 -39.34
CA ASP A 637 -18.35 -0.80 -38.66
C ASP A 637 -17.29 -0.70 -37.56
N LEU A 638 -17.60 -1.28 -36.41
CA LEU A 638 -16.70 -1.40 -35.30
C LEU A 638 -15.89 -2.68 -35.47
N ASP A 639 -14.65 -2.63 -35.03
CA ASP A 639 -13.78 -3.79 -34.97
C ASP A 639 -13.87 -4.40 -33.58
N TYR A 640 -14.17 -5.71 -33.51
CA TYR A 640 -14.10 -6.43 -32.26
C TYR A 640 -12.64 -6.59 -31.84
N ASP A 641 -12.27 -5.90 -30.78
CA ASP A 641 -10.98 -6.04 -30.15
C ASP A 641 -11.08 -7.18 -29.13
N ALA A 642 -10.71 -8.38 -29.57
CA ALA A 642 -10.71 -9.58 -28.75
C ALA A 642 -9.83 -9.47 -27.49
N HIS A 643 -8.89 -8.52 -27.44
CA HIS A 643 -8.05 -8.28 -26.26
C HIS A 643 -8.75 -7.43 -25.21
N THR A 644 -9.63 -6.51 -25.62
CA THR A 644 -10.38 -5.68 -24.67
C THR A 644 -11.83 -6.13 -24.49
N GLU A 645 -12.29 -7.10 -25.28
CA GLU A 645 -13.68 -7.56 -25.39
C GLU A 645 -14.67 -6.42 -25.73
N HIS A 646 -14.19 -5.41 -26.45
CA HIS A 646 -15.02 -4.29 -26.92
C HIS A 646 -14.97 -4.20 -28.43
N TRP A 647 -16.10 -3.83 -29.00
CA TRP A 647 -16.18 -3.31 -30.35
C TRP A 647 -15.72 -1.84 -30.29
N ARG A 648 -14.76 -1.47 -31.14
CA ARG A 648 -14.20 -0.11 -31.16
C ARG A 648 -14.14 0.46 -32.56
N VAL A 649 -14.27 1.77 -32.67
CA VAL A 649 -13.97 2.49 -33.90
C VAL A 649 -13.47 3.90 -33.63
N ARG A 650 -12.46 4.31 -34.39
CA ARG A 650 -12.05 5.71 -34.50
C ARG A 650 -12.95 6.42 -35.50
N PHE A 651 -13.43 7.60 -35.15
CA PHE A 651 -14.25 8.40 -36.04
C PHE A 651 -13.87 9.86 -35.95
N LEU A 652 -13.85 10.53 -37.10
CA LEU A 652 -13.60 11.97 -37.17
C LEU A 652 -14.93 12.70 -36.98
N VAL A 653 -15.01 13.62 -36.03
CA VAL A 653 -16.11 14.59 -35.93
C VAL A 653 -15.85 15.70 -36.96
N PRO A 654 -16.68 15.87 -38.00
CA PRO A 654 -16.49 16.93 -38.99
C PRO A 654 -16.50 18.32 -38.33
N LYS A 655 -15.69 19.25 -38.87
CA LYS A 655 -15.57 20.65 -38.39
C LYS A 655 -16.84 21.52 -38.53
N GLY A 656 -18.02 20.92 -38.67
CA GLY A 656 -19.30 21.61 -38.81
C GLY A 656 -20.46 20.88 -38.12
N VAL A 657 -20.17 19.97 -37.19
CA VAL A 657 -21.17 19.40 -36.27
C VAL A 657 -21.40 20.43 -35.16
N GLU A 658 -22.67 20.76 -34.88
CA GLU A 658 -23.01 21.73 -33.82
C GLU A 658 -22.63 21.19 -32.43
N ASP A 659 -22.36 22.05 -31.47
CA ASP A 659 -22.13 21.59 -30.10
C ASP A 659 -23.43 21.11 -29.45
N GLY A 660 -23.33 20.09 -28.59
CA GLY A 660 -24.49 19.52 -27.91
C GLY A 660 -24.36 18.03 -27.61
N SER A 661 -25.42 17.49 -27.00
CA SER A 661 -25.51 16.07 -26.69
C SER A 661 -26.01 15.29 -27.89
N TYR A 662 -25.22 14.30 -28.29
CA TYR A 662 -25.50 13.41 -29.39
C TYR A 662 -25.67 11.98 -28.90
N GLU A 663 -26.44 11.19 -29.64
CA GLU A 663 -26.53 9.75 -29.44
C GLU A 663 -26.03 9.03 -30.68
N VAL A 664 -25.04 8.15 -30.52
CA VAL A 664 -24.66 7.22 -31.59
C VAL A 664 -25.62 6.03 -31.53
N LYS A 665 -26.31 5.74 -32.64
CA LYS A 665 -27.12 4.53 -32.78
C LYS A 665 -26.20 3.39 -33.20
N ILE A 666 -26.19 2.31 -32.44
CA ILE A 666 -25.41 1.11 -32.74
C ILE A 666 -26.37 0.01 -33.13
N VAL A 667 -26.11 -0.63 -34.27
CA VAL A 667 -26.81 -1.82 -34.71
C VAL A 667 -25.87 -3.01 -34.56
N ILE A 668 -26.29 -4.00 -33.77
CA ILE A 668 -25.55 -5.23 -33.53
C ILE A 668 -26.34 -6.35 -34.21
N VAL A 669 -25.71 -7.04 -35.16
CA VAL A 669 -26.24 -8.26 -35.78
C VAL A 669 -25.59 -9.43 -35.09
N HIS A 670 -26.35 -10.17 -34.29
CA HIS A 670 -25.87 -11.32 -33.51
C HIS A 670 -25.57 -12.53 -34.40
N ALA A 671 -24.83 -13.50 -33.89
CA ALA A 671 -24.44 -14.72 -34.61
C ALA A 671 -25.63 -15.50 -35.20
N ASP A 672 -26.79 -15.45 -34.53
CA ASP A 672 -28.04 -16.10 -34.94
C ASP A 672 -28.87 -15.29 -35.95
N GLY A 673 -28.38 -14.11 -36.36
CA GLY A 673 -29.03 -13.19 -37.29
C GLY A 673 -30.05 -12.24 -36.65
N THR A 674 -30.22 -12.27 -35.33
CA THR A 674 -31.05 -11.28 -34.62
C THR A 674 -30.37 -9.91 -34.58
N VAL A 675 -31.17 -8.84 -34.58
CA VAL A 675 -30.66 -7.46 -34.62
C VAL A 675 -31.04 -6.71 -33.35
N GLU A 676 -30.05 -6.23 -32.62
CA GLU A 676 -30.18 -5.40 -31.43
C GLU A 676 -29.74 -3.96 -31.73
N VAL A 677 -30.39 -2.98 -31.09
CA VAL A 677 -30.08 -1.56 -31.27
C VAL A 677 -29.79 -0.91 -29.92
N ALA A 678 -28.56 -0.41 -29.74
CA ALA A 678 -28.14 0.35 -28.56
C ALA A 678 -27.95 1.85 -28.91
N ARG A 679 -28.03 2.72 -27.90
CA ARG A 679 -27.76 4.16 -28.03
C ARG A 679 -26.73 4.59 -27.00
N VAL A 680 -25.69 5.30 -27.44
CA VAL A 680 -24.61 5.77 -26.57
C VAL A 680 -24.58 7.31 -26.60
N PRO A 681 -24.82 7.99 -25.47
CA PRO A 681 -24.77 9.46 -25.42
C PRO A 681 -23.31 9.96 -25.32
N TYR A 682 -23.03 11.09 -25.97
CA TYR A 682 -21.77 11.84 -25.84
C TYR A 682 -22.00 13.33 -26.09
N VAL A 683 -21.19 14.21 -25.49
CA VAL A 683 -21.29 15.66 -25.67
C VAL A 683 -20.12 16.15 -26.52
N ILE A 684 -20.43 16.82 -27.64
CA ILE A 684 -19.45 17.60 -28.40
C ILE A 684 -19.51 19.02 -27.88
N ASP A 685 -18.37 19.54 -27.46
CA ASP A 685 -18.22 20.90 -26.98
C ASP A 685 -16.95 21.53 -27.57
N SER A 686 -17.14 22.47 -28.49
CA SER A 686 -16.08 23.13 -29.25
C SER A 686 -15.85 24.57 -28.84
N ALA A 687 -16.65 25.09 -27.90
CA ALA A 687 -16.58 26.47 -27.47
C ALA A 687 -15.37 26.67 -26.54
N GLU A 688 -14.55 27.66 -26.87
CA GLU A 688 -13.59 28.18 -25.89
C GLU A 688 -14.35 28.84 -24.74
N PRO A 689 -13.90 28.66 -23.47
CA PRO A 689 -14.58 29.26 -22.33
C PRO A 689 -14.54 30.79 -22.44
N ASP A 690 -15.70 31.43 -22.34
CA ASP A 690 -15.79 32.89 -22.24
C ASP A 690 -15.57 33.32 -20.78
N PHE A 691 -14.81 34.39 -20.56
CA PHE A 691 -14.48 34.85 -19.22
C PHE A 691 -14.11 36.33 -19.18
N GLU A 692 -14.40 36.97 -18.05
CA GLU A 692 -14.00 38.34 -17.75
C GLU A 692 -12.96 38.34 -16.63
N VAL A 693 -11.91 39.15 -16.80
CA VAL A 693 -10.87 39.36 -15.78
C VAL A 693 -11.01 40.75 -15.18
N VAL A 694 -11.13 40.82 -13.86
CA VAL A 694 -11.08 42.06 -13.09
C VAL A 694 -9.84 42.05 -12.21
N VAL A 695 -9.03 43.09 -12.31
CA VAL A 695 -7.83 43.24 -11.49
C VAL A 695 -7.96 44.43 -10.55
N GLU A 696 -7.74 44.18 -9.26
CA GLU A 696 -7.73 45.20 -8.21
C GLU A 696 -6.32 45.30 -7.62
N GLU A 697 -5.73 46.50 -7.68
CA GLU A 697 -4.42 46.76 -7.07
C GLU A 697 -4.52 46.75 -5.54
N LEU A 698 -3.63 46.03 -4.88
CA LEU A 698 -3.56 45.92 -3.42
C LEU A 698 -2.10 46.06 -2.94
N ALA A 699 -1.91 46.33 -1.65
CA ALA A 699 -0.56 46.42 -1.08
C ALA A 699 0.21 45.10 -1.30
N GLY A 700 1.31 45.17 -2.07
CA GLY A 700 2.19 44.04 -2.36
C GLY A 700 1.81 43.18 -3.58
N GLY A 701 0.83 43.59 -4.40
CA GLY A 701 0.43 42.85 -5.59
C GLY A 701 -0.92 43.26 -6.18
N ALA A 702 -1.60 42.33 -6.84
CA ALA A 702 -2.95 42.54 -7.35
C ALA A 702 -3.86 41.36 -7.04
N LEU A 703 -5.11 41.64 -6.68
CA LEU A 703 -6.16 40.63 -6.62
C LEU A 703 -6.74 40.46 -8.03
N VAL A 704 -6.57 39.27 -8.59
CA VAL A 704 -7.13 38.89 -9.89
C VAL A 704 -8.41 38.12 -9.62
N ARG A 705 -9.53 38.63 -10.13
CA ARG A 705 -10.82 37.93 -10.15
C ARG A 705 -11.16 37.57 -11.58
N VAL A 706 -11.61 36.33 -11.79
CA VAL A 706 -12.04 35.84 -13.10
C VAL A 706 -13.45 35.31 -12.94
N VAL A 707 -14.36 35.78 -13.79
CA VAL A 707 -15.72 35.26 -13.86
C VAL A 707 -15.86 34.59 -15.21
N THR A 708 -16.11 33.30 -15.21
CA THR A 708 -16.34 32.53 -16.43
C THR A 708 -17.83 32.55 -16.78
N ALA A 709 -18.20 32.36 -18.03
CA ALA A 709 -19.62 32.26 -18.41
C ALA A 709 -20.23 30.90 -18.05
N GLU A 710 -19.37 29.88 -17.96
CA GLU A 710 -19.69 28.49 -17.64
C GLU A 710 -18.69 27.92 -16.63
N PRO A 711 -19.00 26.82 -15.92
CA PRO A 711 -18.08 26.25 -14.95
C PRO A 711 -16.72 25.91 -15.54
N ALA A 712 -15.65 26.49 -14.99
CA ALA A 712 -14.30 26.24 -15.43
C ALA A 712 -13.59 25.23 -14.52
N ARG A 713 -12.78 24.39 -15.15
CA ARG A 713 -11.99 23.36 -14.47
C ARG A 713 -10.72 23.94 -13.86
N LEU A 714 -10.11 24.89 -14.54
CA LEU A 714 -8.84 25.48 -14.14
C LEU A 714 -8.77 26.94 -14.61
N VAL A 715 -8.44 27.84 -13.69
CA VAL A 715 -8.16 29.24 -14.00
C VAL A 715 -6.79 29.60 -13.43
N THR A 716 -5.89 30.09 -14.29
CA THR A 716 -4.55 30.52 -13.87
C THR A 716 -4.25 31.92 -14.36
N ALA A 717 -3.47 32.67 -13.57
CA ALA A 717 -2.96 33.98 -13.96
C ALA A 717 -1.44 34.02 -13.78
N ALA A 718 -0.72 34.61 -14.72
CA ALA A 718 0.74 34.71 -14.66
C ALA A 718 1.24 36.01 -15.30
N ILE A 719 2.38 36.51 -14.83
CA ILE A 719 3.08 37.60 -15.51
C ILE A 719 3.76 37.08 -16.77
N VAL A 720 3.50 37.72 -17.90
CA VAL A 720 4.12 37.40 -19.20
C VAL A 720 5.64 37.55 -19.09
N GLY A 721 6.37 36.47 -19.32
CA GLY A 721 7.84 36.41 -19.19
C GLY A 721 8.35 36.00 -17.80
N ALA A 722 7.46 35.74 -16.83
CA ALA A 722 7.82 35.22 -15.50
C ALA A 722 6.88 34.06 -15.10
N PRO A 723 6.98 32.89 -15.76
CA PRO A 723 6.06 31.75 -15.54
C PRO A 723 6.12 31.19 -14.12
N ALA A 724 7.21 31.41 -13.38
CA ALA A 724 7.37 31.04 -11.97
C ALA A 724 6.47 31.85 -11.00
N GLN A 725 5.84 32.93 -11.47
CA GLN A 725 4.85 33.73 -10.72
C GLN A 725 3.41 33.38 -11.12
N ARG A 726 3.18 32.21 -11.73
CA ARG A 726 1.83 31.72 -12.02
C ARG A 726 1.09 31.39 -10.72
N VAL A 727 -0.11 31.93 -10.59
CA VAL A 727 -1.06 31.61 -9.52
C VAL A 727 -2.27 30.91 -10.12
N GLU A 728 -2.73 29.86 -9.44
CA GLU A 728 -4.03 29.25 -9.72
C GLU A 728 -5.08 30.00 -8.90
N LEU A 729 -6.17 30.40 -9.55
CA LEU A 729 -7.25 31.12 -8.90
C LEU A 729 -8.17 30.14 -8.18
N GLN A 730 -8.55 30.47 -6.95
CA GLN A 730 -9.42 29.65 -6.13
C GLN A 730 -10.88 29.87 -6.55
N ASP A 731 -11.60 28.79 -6.79
CA ASP A 731 -13.04 28.79 -6.99
C ASP A 731 -13.75 29.23 -5.70
N SER A 732 -14.69 30.16 -5.83
CA SER A 732 -15.54 30.66 -4.75
C SER A 732 -16.60 29.63 -4.30
N GLY A 733 -16.69 28.48 -4.98
CA GLY A 733 -17.52 27.33 -4.65
C GLY A 733 -18.69 27.09 -5.62
N ASP A 734 -18.73 27.80 -6.74
CA ASP A 734 -19.77 27.71 -7.76
C ASP A 734 -19.24 27.30 -9.14
N GLY A 735 -17.92 27.14 -9.29
CA GLY A 735 -17.25 26.77 -10.53
C GLY A 735 -17.11 27.93 -11.52
N VAL A 736 -17.60 29.13 -11.19
CA VAL A 736 -17.76 30.25 -12.13
C VAL A 736 -16.98 31.49 -11.69
N HIS A 737 -16.80 31.68 -10.38
CA HIS A 737 -16.09 32.82 -9.82
C HIS A 737 -14.76 32.39 -9.19
N PHE A 738 -13.66 32.91 -9.73
CA PHE A 738 -12.31 32.55 -9.32
C PHE A 738 -11.56 33.78 -8.82
N GLU A 739 -10.78 33.63 -7.74
CA GLU A 739 -9.91 34.70 -7.25
C GLU A 739 -8.54 34.22 -6.77
N ALA A 740 -7.50 35.02 -7.01
CA ALA A 740 -6.21 34.86 -6.35
C ALA A 740 -5.49 36.19 -6.22
N PHE A 741 -4.74 36.32 -5.13
CA PHE A 741 -3.77 37.37 -4.97
C PHE A 741 -2.48 37.01 -5.72
N LEU A 742 -2.11 37.83 -6.69
CA LEU A 742 -0.87 37.75 -7.44
C LEU A 742 0.18 38.67 -6.79
N PRO A 743 1.19 38.11 -6.08
CA PRO A 743 2.24 38.90 -5.46
C PRO A 743 3.22 39.40 -6.53
N VAL A 744 3.25 40.72 -6.74
CA VAL A 744 4.12 41.35 -7.74
C VAL A 744 4.58 42.71 -7.24
N ALA A 745 5.86 43.02 -7.45
CA ALA A 745 6.47 44.29 -7.01
C ALA A 745 5.95 45.48 -7.83
N PRO A 746 6.00 46.73 -7.31
CA PRO A 746 5.63 47.91 -8.07
C PRO A 746 6.30 47.97 -9.45
N GLY A 747 5.52 48.21 -10.51
CA GLY A 747 5.99 48.12 -11.88
C GLY A 747 4.85 48.01 -12.91
N SER A 748 5.23 47.95 -14.19
CA SER A 748 4.31 47.72 -15.30
C SER A 748 4.59 46.36 -15.94
N TYR A 749 3.55 45.54 -16.04
CA TYR A 749 3.61 44.15 -16.47
C TYR A 749 2.47 43.84 -17.46
N ARG A 750 2.53 42.65 -18.06
CA ARG A 750 1.38 42.03 -18.73
C ARG A 750 0.96 40.80 -17.94
N LEU A 751 -0.32 40.70 -17.63
CA LEU A 751 -0.95 39.57 -16.97
C LEU A 751 -1.59 38.69 -18.05
N ARG A 752 -1.21 37.41 -18.11
CA ARG A 752 -1.90 36.41 -18.92
C ARG A 752 -2.80 35.57 -18.01
N VAL A 753 -4.08 35.54 -18.31
CA VAL A 753 -5.06 34.65 -17.65
C VAL A 753 -5.43 33.55 -18.63
N VAL A 754 -5.40 32.31 -18.18
CA VAL A 754 -5.81 31.13 -18.96
C VAL A 754 -6.94 30.44 -18.21
N VAL A 755 -8.06 30.22 -18.90
CA VAL A 755 -9.24 29.49 -18.42
C VAL A 755 -9.38 28.22 -19.24
N ALA A 756 -9.55 27.08 -18.57
CA ALA A 756 -9.85 25.81 -19.19
C ALA A 756 -11.19 25.27 -18.67
N ASP A 757 -12.09 24.90 -19.58
CA ASP A 757 -13.37 24.27 -19.24
C ASP A 757 -13.25 22.75 -18.95
N ASP A 758 -14.38 22.10 -18.72
CA ASP A 758 -14.45 20.65 -18.48
C ASP A 758 -14.16 19.78 -19.73
N ALA A 759 -14.36 20.30 -20.94
CA ALA A 759 -13.97 19.69 -22.21
C ALA A 759 -12.45 19.86 -22.50
N ARG A 760 -11.78 20.72 -21.72
CA ARG A 760 -10.42 21.23 -21.89
C ARG A 760 -10.23 22.12 -23.13
N ASN A 761 -11.27 22.85 -23.54
CA ASN A 761 -11.03 24.01 -24.40
C ASN A 761 -10.35 25.09 -23.53
N GLU A 762 -9.25 25.63 -24.03
CA GLU A 762 -8.47 26.66 -23.34
C GLU A 762 -8.70 28.00 -24.03
N ALA A 763 -9.06 29.01 -23.26
CA ALA A 763 -9.08 30.40 -23.69
C ALA A 763 -8.07 31.18 -22.84
N ASP A 764 -7.41 32.16 -23.44
CA ASP A 764 -6.50 33.03 -22.71
C ASP A 764 -6.63 34.49 -23.11
N ASP A 765 -6.39 35.37 -22.14
CA ASP A 765 -6.43 36.81 -22.30
C ASP A 765 -5.17 37.45 -21.69
N GLU A 766 -4.65 38.48 -22.35
CA GLU A 766 -3.48 39.25 -21.91
C GLU A 766 -3.85 40.71 -21.64
N LEU A 767 -3.68 41.15 -20.39
CA LEU A 767 -4.09 42.48 -19.93
C LEU A 767 -2.91 43.26 -19.34
N PRO A 768 -2.88 44.59 -19.48
CA PRO A 768 -1.87 45.40 -18.82
C PRO A 768 -2.10 45.40 -17.30
N LEU A 769 -1.04 45.22 -16.54
CA LEU A 769 -1.04 45.27 -15.07
C LEU A 769 -0.07 46.35 -14.59
N ILE A 770 -0.57 47.33 -13.85
CA ILE A 770 0.25 48.38 -13.23
C ILE A 770 0.08 48.28 -11.72
N ILE A 771 1.20 48.17 -11.01
CA ILE A 771 1.25 48.15 -9.55
C ILE A 771 1.97 49.41 -9.09
N SER A 772 1.28 50.25 -8.34
CA SER A 772 1.79 51.50 -7.77
C SER A 772 2.50 51.21 -6.44
N ASP A 773 3.36 52.13 -6.03
CA ASP A 773 3.98 52.08 -4.69
C ASP A 773 2.97 52.64 -3.66
N LEU A 774 2.11 51.75 -3.15
CA LEU A 774 1.14 52.06 -2.10
C LEU A 774 1.85 51.97 -0.74
N HIS A 775 2.29 53.11 -0.20
CA HIS A 775 2.84 53.24 1.16
C HIS A 775 1.77 53.14 2.25
#